data_AF-A0A6L9IZR2-F1
#
_entry.id   AF-A0A6L9IZR2-F1
#
_cell.length_a   1.000
_cell.length_b   1.000
_cell.length_c   1.000
_cell.angle_alpha   90.00
_cell.angle_beta   90.00
_cell.angle_gamma   90.00
#
_symmetry.space_group_name_H-M   'P 1'
#
loop_
_entity.id
_entity.type
_entity.pdbx_description
1 polymer ?
#
loop_
_entity_poly.entity_id
_entity_poly.type
_entity_poly.pdbx_seq_one_letter_code
_entity_poly.pdbx_strand_id
1 'polypeptide(L)'
;MPTTTPDFYLTNPVARSFVVVDRFDAPRDYWFAPDKLQKHEGLDLAAIDAEGRPVAVLAAQRGIVDRVAFDERGYGHYVRIVHQWHDGRWVTWYAHLSEPPTVREGQFVLAGQKLGVAGTTGYSSGIHLHLTLQHIGHGRNGYVVADVVDPEPYFLFDDEPPYDDSVFVADVTVPDGTVMQPGETFRKVWRVRNTGTTTWDQRYVLAFYGGDQMDGPDQVALPVPAVQPGQVTDLAVELVAPRLAGSHRSLWRLRNPEGNSFRGYVYAEIEVEATDLIDQASYVADVTVEDGTSVQPGESFVKTWRMRNTGTSTWDQRYTLRFARGDRMQGPDSVPLTRMVRPGAVVDVSVRLTAPDTPGRHRSYWQLHNTRGVAFPYEHYADIQVPDAPSPIDGVDEMRYVADVTVPDGSILQPGESFVKTWRVRNAGTTTWGTGYVLAFAGNEKMDGPDSVPLPPARPGQVVDISVTLTAPRKPGTHKSSWKARSPRGQFFEFDVFVLIDVPDFDQPPVDLDELSWVADVTVEDGEQLQPNESVVKVWRLRNTGTTVWGAGYTLQHVSGHALNAPSNVPLPAAEPGQTVDVSVTLRAPRVPGLYNSTWQGRNARGQLFDQQIFTLIDVIDPDQVFDMLQYLRGDGRLYDMEHTWQGGGVQRVQTQVEGSSFYHVKNAEWEELWYDHSFIYRGTDTSPGNGEVYTLTEQGQYGSAWIPRYMTRGVPFRRMPVVVYRRKRDGALLRTYTHVTWIKLESVLRKIKFTSGLELADVAILAAYENVGNQPDSKPFERYFYARHYGLVAWGGVLGRAQITRNLPPGTPNNVRETLHWLE
;
A
#
# COMPACT_ATOMS: atom_id res chain seq x y z
N MET A 1 36.48 5.70 42.98
CA MET A 1 35.67 6.93 42.84
C MET A 1 34.51 6.57 41.93
N PRO A 2 33.24 6.84 42.30
CA PRO A 2 32.13 6.52 41.41
C PRO A 2 32.23 7.38 40.15
N THR A 3 32.44 6.72 39.02
CA THR A 3 32.46 7.27 37.67
C THR A 3 31.03 7.47 37.21
N THR A 4 30.38 8.54 37.65
CA THR A 4 29.13 9.00 37.04
C THR A 4 29.48 10.00 35.96
N THR A 5 29.31 9.61 34.69
CA THR A 5 29.29 10.54 33.56
C THR A 5 28.30 11.68 33.90
N PRO A 6 28.66 12.95 33.71
CA PRO A 6 27.72 14.05 33.92
C PRO A 6 26.48 13.86 33.02
N ASP A 7 25.29 14.14 33.55
CA ASP A 7 24.01 13.92 32.86
C ASP A 7 23.81 14.95 31.73
N PHE A 8 24.30 16.18 31.91
CA PHE A 8 24.50 17.13 30.80
C PHE A 8 25.75 16.76 29.99
N TYR A 9 25.66 16.84 28.66
CA TYR A 9 26.74 16.47 27.76
C TYR A 9 26.75 17.32 26.48
N LEU A 10 27.89 17.32 25.81
CA LEU A 10 28.16 18.00 24.55
C LEU A 10 28.65 16.99 23.50
N THR A 11 28.18 17.12 22.26
CA THR A 11 28.72 16.44 21.08
C THR A 11 29.76 17.31 20.39
N ASN A 12 30.59 16.72 19.53
CA ASN A 12 31.56 17.48 18.73
C ASN A 12 30.85 18.58 17.90
N PRO A 13 31.15 19.87 18.11
CA PRO A 13 30.52 20.98 17.40
C PRO A 13 31.24 21.34 16.10
N VAL A 14 32.25 20.57 15.68
CA VAL A 14 33.03 20.79 14.47
C VAL A 14 32.89 19.59 13.54
N ALA A 15 32.45 19.82 12.31
CA ALA A 15 32.02 18.77 11.37
C ALA A 15 33.11 17.78 10.89
N ARG A 16 34.37 17.89 11.34
CA ARG A 16 35.47 17.03 10.85
C ARG A 16 36.51 16.61 11.88
N SER A 17 36.80 17.42 12.88
CA SER A 17 37.89 17.16 13.83
C SER A 17 37.55 17.69 15.22
N PHE A 18 37.85 16.91 16.26
CA PHE A 18 37.85 17.39 17.63
C PHE A 18 39.31 17.59 18.07
N VAL A 19 39.84 18.79 17.78
CA VAL A 19 41.20 19.15 18.16
C VAL A 19 41.14 20.44 18.97
N VAL A 20 41.46 20.33 20.25
CA VAL A 20 41.56 21.48 21.15
C VAL A 20 42.84 22.24 20.83
N VAL A 21 42.71 23.51 20.46
CA VAL A 21 43.83 24.41 20.17
C VAL A 21 44.13 25.35 21.33
N ASP A 22 43.13 25.65 22.16
CA ASP A 22 43.33 26.36 23.42
C ASP A 22 42.27 25.96 24.46
N ARG A 23 42.68 25.89 25.73
CA ARG A 23 41.87 25.33 26.83
C ARG A 23 41.21 26.39 27.68
N PHE A 24 40.16 25.98 28.40
CA PHE A 24 39.57 26.79 29.47
C PHE A 24 40.64 27.15 30.51
N ASP A 25 40.53 28.33 31.13
CA ASP A 25 41.50 28.89 32.10
C ASP A 25 42.90 29.23 31.55
N ALA A 26 43.15 29.08 30.24
CA ALA A 26 44.38 29.57 29.64
C ALA A 26 44.56 31.09 29.90
N PRO A 27 45.78 31.59 30.19
CA PRO A 27 46.00 33.01 30.41
C PRO A 27 45.55 33.87 29.21
N ARG A 28 44.94 35.02 29.49
CA ARG A 28 44.48 36.01 28.49
C ARG A 28 44.86 37.42 28.91
N ASP A 29 44.85 38.34 27.96
CA ASP A 29 44.99 39.78 28.22
C ASP A 29 43.79 40.53 27.61
N TYR A 30 42.76 40.72 28.43
CA TYR A 30 41.56 41.45 28.09
C TYR A 30 41.71 42.92 28.50
N TRP A 31 42.42 43.70 27.68
CA TRP A 31 42.60 45.14 27.92
C TRP A 31 41.29 45.91 28.10
N PHE A 32 40.19 45.43 27.52
CA PHE A 32 38.85 46.02 27.61
C PHE A 32 38.08 45.63 28.89
N ALA A 33 38.56 44.64 29.64
CA ALA A 33 37.94 44.13 30.87
C ALA A 33 39.02 43.84 31.94
N PRO A 34 39.77 44.86 32.39
CA PRO A 34 40.94 44.69 33.26
C PRO A 34 40.59 44.20 34.67
N ASP A 35 39.33 44.33 35.09
CA ASP A 35 38.81 43.88 36.39
C ASP A 35 38.48 42.38 36.42
N LYS A 36 38.54 41.68 35.28
CA LYS A 36 38.24 40.24 35.18
C LYS A 36 39.49 39.39 35.41
N LEU A 37 39.28 38.08 35.61
CA LEU A 37 40.31 37.10 35.93
C LEU A 37 41.42 36.93 34.88
N GLN A 38 41.35 37.61 33.73
CA GLN A 38 42.35 37.52 32.65
C GLN A 38 42.61 36.07 32.20
N LYS A 39 41.52 35.32 32.03
CA LYS A 39 41.53 33.89 31.70
C LYS A 39 40.50 33.55 30.64
N HIS A 40 40.84 32.59 29.81
CA HIS A 40 39.99 32.08 28.75
C HIS A 40 38.71 31.43 29.31
N GLU A 41 37.56 31.92 28.87
CA GLU A 41 36.24 31.52 29.38
C GLU A 41 35.56 30.41 28.55
N GLY A 42 36.31 29.74 27.68
CA GLY A 42 35.79 28.70 26.80
C GLY A 42 36.86 27.72 26.34
N LEU A 43 36.51 26.96 25.30
CA LEU A 43 37.37 25.99 24.63
C LEU A 43 37.51 26.38 23.15
N ASP A 44 38.73 26.50 22.66
CA ASP A 44 38.99 26.78 21.25
C ASP A 44 39.27 25.47 20.50
N LEU A 45 38.52 25.24 19.42
CA LEU A 45 38.58 24.04 18.59
C LEU A 45 39.05 24.37 17.18
N ALA A 46 39.99 23.58 16.65
CA ALA A 46 40.40 23.67 15.24
C ALA A 46 39.20 23.35 14.34
N ALA A 47 38.81 24.31 13.50
CA ALA A 47 37.65 24.19 12.63
C ALA A 47 38.01 24.37 11.16
N ILE A 48 39.06 23.65 10.74
CA ILE A 48 39.59 23.63 9.37
C ILE A 48 39.75 22.20 8.85
N ASP A 49 39.69 22.02 7.52
CA ASP A 49 40.01 20.74 6.87
C ASP A 49 41.52 20.55 6.64
N ALA A 50 41.89 19.41 6.02
CA ALA A 50 43.29 19.07 5.72
C ALA A 50 43.96 20.08 4.77
N GLU A 51 43.18 20.85 4.02
CA GLU A 51 43.63 21.91 3.12
C GLU A 51 43.59 23.31 3.78
N GLY A 52 43.23 23.39 5.07
CA GLY A 52 43.16 24.64 5.84
C GLY A 52 41.89 25.47 5.62
N ARG A 53 40.84 24.91 5.01
CA ARG A 53 39.58 25.62 4.73
C ARG A 53 38.60 25.50 5.90
N PRO A 54 37.82 26.55 6.22
CA PRO A 54 36.86 26.52 7.33
C PRO A 54 35.78 25.46 7.15
N VAL A 55 35.40 24.79 8.23
CA VAL A 55 34.35 23.76 8.25
C VAL A 55 33.09 24.25 8.96
N ALA A 56 32.01 23.48 8.85
CA ALA A 56 30.74 23.81 9.49
C ALA A 56 30.83 23.72 11.02
N VAL A 57 30.23 24.71 11.68
CA VAL A 57 29.97 24.72 13.13
C VAL A 57 28.58 24.18 13.39
N LEU A 58 28.49 23.21 14.29
CA LEU A 58 27.29 22.48 14.64
C LEU A 58 26.92 22.76 16.10
N ALA A 59 25.64 22.72 16.40
CA ALA A 59 25.18 22.75 17.79
C ALA A 59 25.72 21.51 18.54
N ALA A 60 26.42 21.75 19.64
CA ALA A 60 26.97 20.73 20.52
C ALA A 60 25.88 20.02 21.34
N GLN A 61 24.70 20.63 21.47
CA GLN A 61 23.56 20.05 22.17
C GLN A 61 22.27 20.69 21.68
N ARG A 62 21.15 19.95 21.77
CA ARG A 62 19.83 20.48 21.42
C ARG A 62 19.42 21.61 22.37
N GLY A 63 18.71 22.62 21.87
CA GLY A 63 18.22 23.69 22.72
C GLY A 63 17.58 24.81 21.92
N ILE A 64 17.22 25.90 22.60
CA ILE A 64 16.60 27.07 21.97
C ILE A 64 17.66 28.14 21.77
N VAL A 65 17.79 28.64 20.55
CA VAL A 65 18.60 29.81 20.23
C VAL A 65 18.01 31.01 20.96
N ASP A 66 18.63 31.48 22.04
CA ASP A 66 18.17 32.65 22.78
C ASP A 66 18.81 33.95 22.28
N ARG A 67 19.91 33.85 21.53
CA ARG A 67 20.56 35.02 20.92
C ARG A 67 21.29 34.70 19.63
N VAL A 68 21.14 35.60 18.66
CA VAL A 68 21.96 35.67 17.43
C VAL A 68 22.46 37.10 17.30
N ALA A 69 23.77 37.31 17.39
CA ALA A 69 24.31 38.66 17.46
C ALA A 69 25.71 38.77 16.84
N PHE A 70 26.17 40.01 16.72
CA PHE A 70 27.52 40.36 16.30
C PHE A 70 28.16 41.26 17.35
N ASP A 71 29.40 40.93 17.76
CA ASP A 71 30.24 41.77 18.60
C ASP A 71 31.65 41.90 18.00
N GLU A 72 31.97 43.09 17.51
CA GLU A 72 33.26 43.39 16.86
C GLU A 72 34.46 43.24 17.80
N ARG A 73 34.27 43.43 19.11
CA ARG A 73 35.37 43.42 20.10
C ARG A 73 35.44 42.16 20.94
N GLY A 74 34.51 41.23 20.72
CA GLY A 74 34.40 39.98 21.47
C GLY A 74 34.13 38.82 20.52
N TYR A 75 32.95 38.22 20.63
CA TYR A 75 32.63 36.94 20.01
C TYR A 75 32.44 36.95 18.47
N GLY A 76 32.54 38.10 17.79
CA GLY A 76 32.26 38.19 16.36
C GLY A 76 30.80 37.86 16.07
N HIS A 77 30.53 37.16 14.97
CA HIS A 77 29.21 36.53 14.78
C HIS A 77 29.08 35.34 15.71
N TYR A 78 28.03 35.33 16.53
CA TYR A 78 27.81 34.25 17.49
C TYR A 78 26.35 33.84 17.66
N VAL A 79 26.18 32.60 18.10
CA VAL A 79 24.90 31.99 18.49
C VAL A 79 24.98 31.59 19.94
N ARG A 80 23.92 31.85 20.70
CA ARG A 80 23.72 31.25 22.02
C ARG A 80 22.55 30.30 22.01
N ILE A 81 22.73 29.15 22.65
CA ILE A 81 21.70 28.12 22.77
C ILE A 81 21.47 27.84 24.26
N VAL A 82 20.22 27.95 24.70
CA VAL A 82 19.77 27.56 26.04
C VAL A 82 19.33 26.10 26.00
N HIS A 83 19.89 25.31 26.92
CA HIS A 83 19.54 23.92 27.14
C HIS A 83 18.87 23.78 28.50
N GLN A 84 17.66 23.24 28.51
CA GLN A 84 16.97 22.89 29.75
C GLN A 84 17.32 21.43 30.08
N TRP A 85 17.89 21.21 31.26
CA TRP A 85 18.26 19.88 31.76
C TRP A 85 17.73 19.66 33.19
N HIS A 86 17.80 18.43 33.69
CA HIS A 86 17.20 18.11 35.00
C HIS A 86 17.89 18.85 36.16
N ASP A 87 19.18 19.14 36.05
CA ASP A 87 20.02 19.84 37.03
C ASP A 87 20.10 21.36 36.79
N GLY A 88 19.25 21.90 35.92
CA GLY A 88 19.09 23.34 35.73
C GLY A 88 19.26 23.78 34.29
N ARG A 89 19.57 25.07 34.14
CA ARG A 89 19.71 25.73 32.85
C ARG A 89 21.17 25.79 32.45
N TRP A 90 21.46 25.30 31.25
CA TRP A 90 22.78 25.36 30.62
C TRP A 90 22.73 26.27 29.41
N VAL A 91 23.85 26.91 29.07
CA VAL A 91 23.95 27.78 27.89
C VAL A 91 25.26 27.54 27.17
N THR A 92 25.21 27.30 25.86
CA THR A 92 26.40 27.26 25.00
C THR A 92 26.48 28.50 24.11
N TRP A 93 27.71 28.96 23.86
CA TRP A 93 27.98 30.07 22.94
C TRP A 93 28.92 29.59 21.84
N TYR A 94 28.59 29.86 20.59
CA TYR A 94 29.37 29.49 19.40
C TYR A 94 29.82 30.75 18.70
N ALA A 95 31.12 31.05 18.74
CA ALA A 95 31.66 32.35 18.33
C ALA A 95 32.60 32.28 17.12
N HIS A 96 32.99 33.47 16.65
CA HIS A 96 33.90 33.73 15.54
C HIS A 96 33.39 33.21 14.19
N LEU A 97 32.08 33.08 14.00
CA LEU A 97 31.50 32.58 12.75
C LEU A 97 31.85 33.53 11.58
N SER A 98 32.04 32.98 10.37
CA SER A 98 32.49 33.74 9.20
C SER A 98 31.43 34.71 8.65
N GLU A 99 30.16 34.39 8.87
CA GLU A 99 28.99 35.10 8.36
C GLU A 99 27.89 35.13 9.43
N PRO A 100 26.86 35.99 9.27
CA PRO A 100 25.68 35.93 10.14
C PRO A 100 25.14 34.50 10.26
N PRO A 101 24.82 34.03 11.49
CA PRO A 101 24.37 32.66 11.70
C PRO A 101 23.14 32.30 10.86
N THR A 102 23.07 31.04 10.43
CA THR A 102 21.94 30.56 9.61
C THR A 102 20.67 30.30 10.44
N VAL A 103 20.77 30.45 11.76
CA VAL A 103 19.68 30.26 12.72
C VAL A 103 19.16 31.61 13.24
N ARG A 104 17.98 31.61 13.86
CA ARG A 104 17.34 32.82 14.42
C ARG A 104 16.94 32.68 15.89
N GLU A 105 16.80 33.80 16.58
CA GLU A 105 16.30 33.81 17.96
C GLU A 105 14.92 33.13 18.06
N GLY A 106 14.75 32.32 19.11
CA GLY A 106 13.58 31.46 19.33
C GLY A 106 13.60 30.13 18.56
N GLN A 107 14.56 29.89 17.67
CA GLN A 107 14.68 28.62 16.94
C GLN A 107 15.15 27.51 17.86
N PHE A 108 14.43 26.39 17.91
CA PHE A 108 14.97 25.18 18.52
C PHE A 108 15.91 24.48 17.53
N VAL A 109 17.07 24.05 18.00
CA VAL A 109 18.07 23.35 17.19
C VAL A 109 18.43 21.99 17.79
N LEU A 110 18.80 21.02 16.95
CA LEU A 110 19.32 19.72 17.38
C LEU A 110 20.83 19.73 17.59
N ALA A 111 21.33 18.81 18.42
CA ALA A 111 22.74 18.46 18.39
C ALA A 111 23.12 18.02 16.97
N GLY A 112 24.24 18.53 16.44
CA GLY A 112 24.67 18.30 15.06
C GLY A 112 24.03 19.23 14.02
N GLN A 113 23.04 20.05 14.37
CA GLN A 113 22.46 21.01 13.43
C GLN A 113 23.46 22.12 13.11
N LYS A 114 23.62 22.43 11.82
CA LYS A 114 24.51 23.50 11.37
C LYS A 114 24.03 24.87 11.87
N LEU A 115 24.91 25.59 12.55
CA LEU A 115 24.68 26.95 13.05
C LEU A 115 25.32 28.00 12.15
N GLY A 116 26.41 27.63 11.48
CA GLY A 116 27.19 28.53 10.64
C GLY A 116 28.44 27.85 10.09
N VAL A 117 29.40 28.66 9.68
CA VAL A 117 30.72 28.24 9.22
C VAL A 117 31.76 28.92 10.10
N ALA A 118 32.80 28.19 10.50
CA ALA A 118 33.87 28.74 11.32
C ALA A 118 34.57 29.88 10.58
N GLY A 119 35.04 30.86 11.33
CA GLY A 119 35.67 32.05 10.78
C GLY A 119 36.65 32.68 11.77
N THR A 120 36.86 33.97 11.61
CA THR A 120 37.81 34.76 12.41
C THR A 120 37.23 36.14 12.75
N THR A 121 35.90 36.27 12.82
CA THR A 121 35.24 37.54 13.15
C THR A 121 35.37 37.87 14.64
N GLY A 122 35.37 39.15 15.00
CA GLY A 122 35.56 39.60 16.38
C GLY A 122 37.01 39.49 16.84
N TYR A 123 37.22 39.25 18.13
CA TYR A 123 38.54 39.12 18.75
C TYR A 123 39.10 37.71 18.56
N SER A 124 39.68 37.45 17.38
CA SER A 124 40.25 36.15 16.99
C SER A 124 41.60 36.31 16.27
N SER A 125 42.51 35.35 16.47
CA SER A 125 43.84 35.30 15.85
C SER A 125 43.92 34.39 14.62
N GLY A 126 42.85 33.66 14.29
CA GLY A 126 42.79 32.72 13.17
C GLY A 126 41.49 31.92 13.11
N ILE A 127 41.32 31.09 12.08
CA ILE A 127 40.08 30.32 11.89
C ILE A 127 39.95 29.23 12.94
N HIS A 128 38.97 29.36 13.84
CA HIS A 128 38.64 28.39 14.88
C HIS A 128 37.19 28.56 15.35
N LEU A 129 36.71 27.63 16.18
CA LEU A 129 35.48 27.79 16.95
C LEU A 129 35.84 28.04 18.41
N HIS A 130 35.37 29.15 18.98
CA HIS A 130 35.36 29.36 20.42
C HIS A 130 34.02 28.93 21.00
N LEU A 131 34.05 27.99 21.96
CA LEU A 131 32.87 27.46 22.66
C LEU A 131 32.89 27.82 24.15
N THR A 132 31.93 28.62 24.60
CA THR A 132 31.67 28.85 26.03
C THR A 132 30.55 27.94 26.53
N LEU A 133 30.67 27.39 27.74
CA LEU A 133 29.61 26.67 28.44
C LEU A 133 29.29 27.37 29.77
N GLN A 134 28.00 27.57 30.05
CA GLN A 134 27.51 28.10 31.33
C GLN A 134 26.57 27.11 32.01
N HIS A 135 26.65 27.03 33.34
CA HIS A 135 25.66 26.36 34.19
C HIS A 135 25.05 27.41 35.13
N ILE A 136 23.87 27.90 34.79
CA ILE A 136 23.29 29.11 35.39
C ILE A 136 23.04 28.90 36.88
N GLY A 137 23.62 29.78 37.71
CA GLY A 137 23.58 29.71 39.18
C GLY A 137 24.56 28.74 39.83
N HIS A 138 25.34 27.98 39.06
CA HIS A 138 26.25 26.94 39.56
C HIS A 138 27.68 27.06 39.01
N GLY A 139 27.91 27.85 37.97
CA GLY A 139 29.23 28.03 37.36
C GLY A 139 30.14 29.04 38.08
N ARG A 140 31.33 29.26 37.50
CA ARG A 140 32.35 30.16 38.04
C ARG A 140 32.09 31.61 37.65
N ASN A 141 32.42 32.53 38.57
CA ASN A 141 32.27 33.97 38.40
C ASN A 141 33.63 34.68 38.33
N GLY A 142 33.66 35.93 37.85
CA GLY A 142 34.88 36.75 37.71
C GLY A 142 35.51 36.76 36.31
N TYR A 143 34.97 35.98 35.36
CA TYR A 143 35.27 36.08 33.93
C TYR A 143 34.45 37.20 33.28
N VAL A 144 34.59 37.41 31.97
CA VAL A 144 33.78 38.39 31.22
C VAL A 144 32.31 37.94 31.22
N VAL A 145 32.09 36.63 31.12
CA VAL A 145 30.80 35.96 31.26
C VAL A 145 30.69 35.27 32.63
N ALA A 146 29.56 35.45 33.32
CA ALA A 146 29.27 34.80 34.60
C ALA A 146 28.88 33.32 34.42
N ASP A 147 28.93 32.54 35.50
CA ASP A 147 28.50 31.14 35.55
C ASP A 147 29.18 30.21 34.53
N VAL A 148 30.42 30.49 34.14
CA VAL A 148 31.17 29.68 33.16
C VAL A 148 31.72 28.40 33.78
N VAL A 149 31.77 27.34 32.98
CA VAL A 149 32.33 26.04 33.36
C VAL A 149 33.23 25.54 32.23
N ASP A 150 34.22 24.71 32.58
CA ASP A 150 35.08 24.05 31.61
C ASP A 150 34.23 23.12 30.71
N PRO A 151 34.15 23.36 29.39
CA PRO A 151 33.36 22.51 28.49
C PRO A 151 33.95 21.12 28.30
N GLU A 152 35.26 20.95 28.48
CA GLU A 152 35.98 19.73 28.07
C GLU A 152 35.47 18.43 28.72
N PRO A 153 35.20 18.37 30.04
CA PRO A 153 34.72 17.15 30.70
C PRO A 153 33.31 16.72 30.27
N TYR A 154 32.58 17.58 29.56
CA TYR A 154 31.21 17.32 29.13
C TYR A 154 31.13 16.78 27.71
N PHE A 155 32.24 16.72 26.96
CA PHE A 155 32.22 16.09 25.65
C PHE A 155 32.11 14.58 25.77
N LEU A 156 31.10 14.01 25.10
CA LEU A 156 31.09 12.60 24.79
C LEU A 156 32.09 12.37 23.66
N PHE A 157 33.26 11.87 24.00
CA PHE A 157 34.11 11.20 23.03
C PHE A 157 33.43 9.87 22.75
N ASP A 158 33.04 9.63 21.49
CA ASP A 158 32.48 8.35 21.07
C ASP A 158 33.52 7.24 21.34
N ASP A 159 33.45 6.61 22.50
CA ASP A 159 33.70 5.18 22.63
C ASP A 159 32.36 4.46 22.33
N GLU A 160 31.72 4.77 21.20
CA GLU A 160 30.76 3.83 20.63
C GLU A 160 31.58 2.66 20.09
N PRO A 161 31.44 1.44 20.65
CA PRO A 161 32.08 0.27 20.06
C PRO A 161 31.67 0.15 18.59
N PRO A 162 32.53 -0.41 17.72
CA PRO A 162 32.19 -0.67 16.33
C PRO A 162 30.82 -1.35 16.26
N TYR A 163 29.89 -0.73 15.55
CA TYR A 163 28.53 -1.20 15.46
C TYR A 163 28.14 -1.44 14.01
N ASP A 164 27.34 -2.49 13.86
CA ASP A 164 26.84 -3.01 12.61
C ASP A 164 25.44 -2.46 12.36
N ASP A 165 25.25 -1.69 11.29
CA ASP A 165 23.92 -1.20 10.93
C ASP A 165 23.74 -0.99 9.43
N SER A 166 22.53 -1.24 8.94
CA SER A 166 22.17 -1.20 7.53
C SER A 166 20.82 -0.54 7.32
N VAL A 167 20.67 0.24 6.24
CA VAL A 167 19.37 0.78 5.81
C VAL A 167 18.98 0.22 4.45
N PHE A 168 17.69 -0.12 4.30
CA PHE A 168 17.09 -0.50 3.02
C PHE A 168 17.07 0.69 2.06
N VAL A 169 17.35 0.42 0.78
CA VAL A 169 17.35 1.44 -0.28
C VAL A 169 16.26 1.17 -1.30
N ALA A 170 16.16 -0.06 -1.82
CA ALA A 170 15.14 -0.43 -2.81
C ALA A 170 15.00 -1.94 -2.98
N ASP A 171 13.84 -2.38 -3.45
CA ASP A 171 13.71 -3.70 -4.08
C ASP A 171 14.31 -3.64 -5.48
N VAL A 172 15.24 -4.55 -5.77
CA VAL A 172 15.88 -4.66 -7.08
C VAL A 172 15.15 -5.68 -7.96
N THR A 173 14.65 -6.77 -7.36
CA THR A 173 13.77 -7.74 -8.01
C THR A 173 12.63 -8.11 -7.09
N VAL A 174 11.50 -8.56 -7.67
CA VAL A 174 10.30 -8.99 -6.94
C VAL A 174 9.85 -7.94 -5.91
N PRO A 175 9.25 -6.82 -6.36
CA PRO A 175 8.68 -5.82 -5.46
C PRO A 175 7.68 -6.45 -4.49
N ASP A 176 7.51 -5.83 -3.33
CA ASP A 176 6.57 -6.33 -2.34
C ASP A 176 5.12 -6.32 -2.85
N GLY A 177 4.39 -7.41 -2.55
CA GLY A 177 3.05 -7.67 -3.07
C GLY A 177 3.02 -8.25 -4.48
N THR A 178 4.16 -8.69 -5.03
CA THR A 178 4.20 -9.42 -6.30
C THR A 178 3.31 -10.66 -6.21
N VAL A 179 2.41 -10.82 -7.18
CA VAL A 179 1.53 -11.98 -7.26
C VAL A 179 2.28 -13.16 -7.87
N MET A 180 2.23 -14.32 -7.23
CA MET A 180 2.93 -15.53 -7.67
C MET A 180 2.02 -16.75 -7.70
N GLN A 181 2.35 -17.69 -8.58
CA GLN A 181 1.67 -18.98 -8.62
C GLN A 181 2.16 -19.89 -7.49
N PRO A 182 1.28 -20.74 -6.93
CA PRO A 182 1.67 -21.73 -5.91
C PRO A 182 2.86 -22.60 -6.36
N GLY A 183 3.98 -22.53 -5.64
CA GLY A 183 5.20 -23.30 -5.92
C GLY A 183 6.16 -22.67 -6.95
N GLU A 184 5.93 -21.43 -7.36
CA GLU A 184 6.81 -20.69 -8.28
C GLU A 184 8.15 -20.32 -7.60
N THR A 185 9.28 -20.60 -8.26
CA THR A 185 10.62 -20.22 -7.76
C THR A 185 10.99 -18.81 -8.20
N PHE A 186 11.51 -17.97 -7.30
CA PHE A 186 11.91 -16.59 -7.60
C PHE A 186 13.16 -16.14 -6.85
N ARG A 187 13.91 -15.21 -7.47
CA ARG A 187 15.08 -14.57 -6.88
C ARG A 187 14.73 -13.18 -6.36
N LYS A 188 14.79 -12.97 -5.05
CA LYS A 188 14.60 -11.65 -4.42
C LYS A 188 15.95 -10.97 -4.23
N VAL A 189 16.05 -9.71 -4.65
CA VAL A 189 17.25 -8.88 -4.52
C VAL A 189 16.88 -7.56 -3.87
N TRP A 190 17.58 -7.19 -2.80
CA TRP A 190 17.42 -5.91 -2.10
C TRP A 190 18.69 -5.07 -2.24
N ARG A 191 18.54 -3.78 -2.49
CA ARG A 191 19.62 -2.80 -2.34
C ARG A 191 19.63 -2.25 -0.93
N VAL A 192 20.80 -2.25 -0.29
CA VAL A 192 21.01 -1.78 1.08
C VAL A 192 22.26 -0.91 1.18
N ARG A 193 22.31 -0.02 2.18
CA ARG A 193 23.47 0.83 2.47
C ARG A 193 24.04 0.51 3.86
N ASN A 194 25.36 0.46 3.97
CA ASN A 194 26.06 0.38 5.25
C ASN A 194 26.01 1.72 5.97
N THR A 195 25.28 1.78 7.10
CA THR A 195 25.15 2.95 7.97
C THR A 195 25.94 2.81 9.28
N GLY A 196 26.51 1.64 9.53
CA GLY A 196 27.36 1.37 10.68
C GLY A 196 28.80 1.86 10.50
N THR A 197 29.63 1.57 11.50
CA THR A 197 31.04 1.97 11.55
C THR A 197 32.00 0.84 11.16
N THR A 198 31.49 -0.38 10.99
CA THR A 198 32.22 -1.58 10.58
C THR A 198 32.16 -1.82 9.07
N THR A 199 33.17 -2.51 8.53
CA THR A 199 33.16 -2.99 7.14
C THR A 199 32.60 -4.40 7.09
N TRP A 200 31.60 -4.64 6.24
CA TRP A 200 31.02 -5.97 6.06
C TRP A 200 31.84 -6.76 5.05
N ASP A 201 32.52 -7.79 5.53
CA ASP A 201 33.25 -8.73 4.69
C ASP A 201 32.47 -10.04 4.49
N GLN A 202 33.09 -11.03 3.85
CA GLN A 202 32.46 -12.33 3.56
C GLN A 202 32.06 -13.14 4.80
N ARG A 203 32.49 -12.75 6.01
CA ARG A 203 32.13 -13.40 7.26
C ARG A 203 30.75 -12.95 7.77
N TYR A 204 30.20 -11.89 7.20
CA TYR A 204 28.83 -11.46 7.44
C TYR A 204 27.86 -12.30 6.61
N VAL A 205 26.68 -12.54 7.15
CA VAL A 205 25.62 -13.31 6.48
C VAL A 205 24.29 -12.57 6.52
N LEU A 206 23.47 -12.75 5.49
CA LEU A 206 22.04 -12.44 5.51
C LEU A 206 21.31 -13.71 5.96
N ALA A 207 20.75 -13.70 7.16
CA ALA A 207 20.09 -14.86 7.78
C ALA A 207 18.56 -14.69 7.76
N PHE A 208 17.86 -15.79 7.57
CA PHE A 208 16.42 -15.84 7.78
C PHE A 208 16.11 -15.53 9.25
N TYR A 209 15.19 -14.60 9.48
CA TYR A 209 14.88 -14.07 10.80
C TYR A 209 13.45 -14.42 11.26
N GLY A 210 12.51 -14.61 10.32
CA GLY A 210 11.14 -15.01 10.65
C GLY A 210 10.15 -14.84 9.51
N GLY A 211 8.89 -15.20 9.75
CA GLY A 211 7.86 -15.23 8.72
C GLY A 211 7.82 -16.56 7.98
N ASP A 212 7.42 -16.53 6.71
CA ASP A 212 7.48 -17.70 5.83
C ASP A 212 8.89 -17.81 5.23
N GLN A 213 9.55 -18.95 5.43
CA GLN A 213 10.87 -19.18 4.87
C GLN A 213 10.84 -19.35 3.35
N MET A 214 9.68 -19.68 2.77
CA MET A 214 9.46 -19.84 1.33
C MET A 214 10.49 -20.80 0.70
N ASP A 215 10.76 -21.92 1.37
CA ASP A 215 11.84 -22.87 1.03
C ASP A 215 13.23 -22.23 0.80
N GLY A 216 13.45 -21.02 1.32
CA GLY A 216 14.71 -20.30 1.26
C GLY A 216 15.78 -20.88 2.21
N PRO A 217 17.07 -20.57 1.96
CA PRO A 217 18.16 -21.04 2.81
C PRO A 217 18.12 -20.43 4.23
N ASP A 218 18.75 -21.04 5.23
CA ASP A 218 18.80 -20.44 6.57
C ASP A 218 19.65 -19.16 6.62
N GLN A 219 20.69 -19.08 5.77
CA GLN A 219 21.56 -17.92 5.64
C GLN A 219 22.32 -17.91 4.31
N VAL A 220 22.69 -16.71 3.83
CA VAL A 220 23.47 -16.47 2.61
C VAL A 220 24.65 -15.56 2.92
N ALA A 221 25.83 -15.87 2.38
CA ALA A 221 27.03 -15.05 2.55
C ALA A 221 26.94 -13.73 1.76
N LEU A 222 27.57 -12.67 2.26
CA LEU A 222 27.55 -11.36 1.61
C LEU A 222 28.44 -11.31 0.35
N PRO A 223 28.09 -10.47 -0.65
CA PRO A 223 28.86 -10.33 -1.88
C PRO A 223 30.24 -9.67 -1.67
N VAL A 224 31.13 -9.88 -2.64
CA VAL A 224 32.52 -9.35 -2.67
C VAL A 224 32.59 -8.31 -3.79
N PRO A 225 33.16 -7.11 -3.58
CA PRO A 225 34.03 -6.68 -2.48
C PRO A 225 33.31 -6.32 -1.17
N ALA A 226 34.10 -6.26 -0.08
CA ALA A 226 33.62 -5.86 1.24
C ALA A 226 33.00 -4.45 1.23
N VAL A 227 31.93 -4.27 2.00
CA VAL A 227 31.10 -3.07 1.99
C VAL A 227 31.54 -2.12 3.11
N GLN A 228 32.19 -1.02 2.74
CA GLN A 228 32.66 -0.03 3.70
C GLN A 228 31.50 0.83 4.25
N PRO A 229 31.67 1.45 5.43
CA PRO A 229 30.74 2.47 5.93
C PRO A 229 30.36 3.49 4.85
N GLY A 230 29.05 3.71 4.67
CA GLY A 230 28.48 4.61 3.67
C GLY A 230 28.29 4.03 2.27
N GLN A 231 28.80 2.83 1.96
CA GLN A 231 28.63 2.18 0.65
C GLN A 231 27.29 1.45 0.50
N VAL A 232 26.86 1.28 -0.75
CA VAL A 232 25.63 0.57 -1.14
C VAL A 232 26.00 -0.79 -1.75
N THR A 233 25.19 -1.81 -1.50
CA THR A 233 25.34 -3.15 -2.08
C THR A 233 23.98 -3.81 -2.33
N ASP A 234 23.95 -4.85 -3.17
CA ASP A 234 22.77 -5.65 -3.44
C ASP A 234 22.88 -7.02 -2.77
N LEU A 235 21.86 -7.43 -2.01
CA LEU A 235 21.76 -8.72 -1.32
C LEU A 235 20.70 -9.58 -2.00
N ALA A 236 20.95 -10.87 -2.20
CA ALA A 236 20.07 -11.74 -2.96
C ALA A 236 19.79 -13.07 -2.26
N VAL A 237 18.55 -13.56 -2.40
CA VAL A 237 18.09 -14.87 -1.91
C VAL A 237 17.19 -15.54 -2.95
N GLU A 238 17.30 -16.86 -3.11
CA GLU A 238 16.39 -17.69 -3.90
C GLU A 238 15.27 -18.23 -2.99
N LEU A 239 14.01 -18.07 -3.40
CA LEU A 239 12.80 -18.42 -2.66
C LEU A 239 11.81 -19.17 -3.55
N VAL A 240 10.82 -19.82 -2.94
CA VAL A 240 9.73 -20.54 -3.58
C VAL A 240 8.40 -20.09 -2.97
N ALA A 241 7.52 -19.58 -3.82
CA ALA A 241 6.18 -19.16 -3.44
C ALA A 241 5.43 -20.32 -2.74
N PRO A 242 4.94 -20.14 -1.51
CA PRO A 242 4.22 -21.18 -0.79
C PRO A 242 3.02 -21.71 -1.57
N ARG A 243 2.61 -22.95 -1.31
CA ARG A 243 1.45 -23.54 -1.99
C ARG A 243 0.10 -23.06 -1.46
N LEU A 244 0.12 -22.50 -0.25
CA LEU A 244 -1.07 -21.94 0.38
C LEU A 244 -1.33 -20.55 -0.19
N ALA A 245 -2.57 -20.27 -0.54
CA ALA A 245 -2.94 -18.93 -1.02
C ALA A 245 -2.93 -17.89 0.09
N GLY A 246 -2.73 -16.63 -0.30
CA GLY A 246 -2.73 -15.46 0.57
C GLY A 246 -1.39 -14.74 0.60
N SER A 247 -1.30 -13.74 1.47
CA SER A 247 -0.08 -12.96 1.67
C SER A 247 0.96 -13.74 2.45
N HIS A 248 2.17 -13.81 1.90
CA HIS A 248 3.31 -14.45 2.54
C HIS A 248 4.46 -13.48 2.63
N ARG A 249 5.11 -13.46 3.79
CA ARG A 249 6.21 -12.55 4.07
C ARG A 249 7.41 -13.28 4.66
N SER A 250 8.55 -13.17 4.00
CA SER A 250 9.84 -13.72 4.42
C SER A 250 10.74 -12.62 4.97
N LEU A 251 11.17 -12.69 6.23
CA LEU A 251 11.97 -11.65 6.91
C LEU A 251 13.43 -12.09 7.03
N TRP A 252 14.37 -11.20 6.70
CA TRP A 252 15.80 -11.47 6.66
C TRP A 252 16.61 -10.37 7.37
N ARG A 253 17.67 -10.76 8.08
CA ARG A 253 18.55 -9.84 8.81
C ARG A 253 20.02 -10.12 8.55
N LEU A 254 20.79 -9.07 8.40
CA LEU A 254 22.25 -9.18 8.44
C LEU A 254 22.70 -9.61 9.84
N ARG A 255 23.76 -10.42 9.88
CA ARG A 255 24.38 -10.93 11.09
C ARG A 255 25.90 -10.85 10.95
N ASN A 256 26.55 -10.41 12.00
CA ASN A 256 28.00 -10.30 12.06
C ASN A 256 28.66 -11.66 12.38
N PRO A 257 30.00 -11.78 12.27
CA PRO A 257 30.72 -13.04 12.49
C PRO A 257 30.59 -13.60 13.91
N GLU A 258 30.32 -12.75 14.90
CA GLU A 258 30.08 -13.14 16.29
C GLU A 258 28.65 -13.64 16.53
N GLY A 259 27.79 -13.59 15.52
CA GLY A 259 26.41 -14.07 15.56
C GLY A 259 25.38 -13.01 15.94
N ASN A 260 25.79 -11.75 16.13
CA ASN A 260 24.88 -10.65 16.47
C ASN A 260 24.14 -10.15 15.24
N SER A 261 22.81 -10.03 15.36
CA SER A 261 21.97 -9.50 14.28
C SER A 261 21.95 -7.98 14.27
N PHE A 262 21.94 -7.43 13.06
CA PHE A 262 21.74 -6.00 12.81
C PHE A 262 20.34 -5.59 13.30
N ARG A 263 20.17 -4.30 13.60
CA ARG A 263 18.88 -3.77 14.06
C ARG A 263 17.83 -3.76 12.94
N GLY A 264 18.24 -3.39 11.73
CA GLY A 264 17.40 -3.40 10.53
C GLY A 264 17.15 -4.80 9.96
N TYR A 265 16.08 -4.93 9.17
CA TYR A 265 15.75 -6.14 8.41
C TYR A 265 15.27 -5.75 7.00
N VAL A 266 15.39 -6.70 6.07
CA VAL A 266 14.76 -6.65 4.75
C VAL A 266 13.73 -7.77 4.64
N TYR A 267 12.77 -7.65 3.75
CA TYR A 267 11.74 -8.68 3.60
C TYR A 267 11.31 -8.87 2.15
N ALA A 268 10.83 -10.07 1.86
CA ALA A 268 10.11 -10.38 0.63
C ALA A 268 8.64 -10.55 1.00
N GLU A 269 7.76 -9.73 0.45
CA GLU A 269 6.32 -9.95 0.55
C GLU A 269 5.74 -10.30 -0.82
N ILE A 270 5.03 -11.41 -0.90
CA ILE A 270 4.37 -11.87 -2.12
C ILE A 270 2.92 -12.21 -1.80
N GLU A 271 2.07 -12.11 -2.81
CA GLU A 271 0.70 -12.61 -2.73
C GLU A 271 0.63 -13.91 -3.54
N VAL A 272 0.37 -15.04 -2.87
CA VAL A 272 0.11 -16.29 -3.59
C VAL A 272 -1.36 -16.33 -3.95
N GLU A 273 -1.66 -16.38 -5.24
CA GLU A 273 -3.05 -16.39 -5.72
C GLU A 273 -3.86 -17.53 -5.11
N ALA A 274 -5.04 -17.19 -4.60
CA ALA A 274 -6.07 -18.18 -4.31
C ALA A 274 -6.56 -18.76 -5.62
N THR A 275 -6.41 -20.08 -5.78
CA THR A 275 -7.34 -20.81 -6.63
C THR A 275 -8.65 -20.87 -5.86
N ASP A 276 -9.45 -19.79 -5.94
CA ASP A 276 -10.84 -19.84 -5.54
C ASP A 276 -11.46 -21.00 -6.30
N LEU A 277 -11.94 -22.03 -5.60
CA LEU A 277 -12.58 -23.19 -6.21
C LEU A 277 -14.04 -22.83 -6.47
N ILE A 278 -14.29 -22.30 -7.66
CA ILE A 278 -15.59 -21.88 -8.16
C ILE A 278 -16.23 -23.08 -8.88
N ASP A 279 -17.38 -23.52 -8.37
CA ASP A 279 -18.23 -24.53 -9.00
C ASP A 279 -19.19 -23.84 -9.98
N GLN A 280 -18.84 -23.78 -11.27
CA GLN A 280 -19.68 -23.19 -12.32
C GLN A 280 -19.72 -24.05 -13.58
N ALA A 281 -20.93 -24.23 -14.13
CA ALA A 281 -21.16 -25.00 -15.34
C ALA A 281 -21.92 -24.16 -16.37
N SER A 282 -21.62 -24.38 -17.66
CA SER A 282 -22.46 -23.89 -18.75
C SER A 282 -23.09 -25.04 -19.53
N TYR A 283 -24.33 -24.84 -19.97
CA TYR A 283 -24.99 -25.71 -20.93
C TYR A 283 -24.27 -25.61 -22.28
N VAL A 284 -23.98 -26.76 -22.89
CA VAL A 284 -23.38 -26.84 -24.23
C VAL A 284 -24.43 -27.31 -25.23
N ALA A 285 -25.11 -28.43 -24.96
CA ALA A 285 -26.11 -29.00 -25.85
C ALA A 285 -26.96 -30.09 -25.17
N ASP A 286 -28.15 -30.31 -25.71
CA ASP A 286 -28.88 -31.56 -25.60
C ASP A 286 -28.25 -32.56 -26.57
N VAL A 287 -27.67 -33.62 -26.03
CA VAL A 287 -27.01 -34.66 -26.83
C VAL A 287 -28.03 -35.69 -27.31
N THR A 288 -29.10 -35.92 -26.55
CA THR A 288 -30.21 -36.80 -26.94
C THR A 288 -31.54 -36.19 -26.51
N VAL A 289 -32.58 -36.35 -27.36
CA VAL A 289 -33.96 -35.87 -27.15
C VAL A 289 -34.03 -34.35 -26.94
N GLU A 290 -34.23 -33.60 -28.03
CA GLU A 290 -34.44 -32.16 -27.99
C GLU A 290 -35.77 -31.80 -27.32
N ASP A 291 -35.86 -30.58 -26.82
CA ASP A 291 -37.06 -30.08 -26.16
C ASP A 291 -38.27 -30.01 -27.10
N GLY A 292 -39.39 -30.55 -26.64
CA GLY A 292 -40.64 -30.66 -27.40
C GLY A 292 -40.73 -31.92 -28.28
N THR A 293 -39.76 -32.84 -28.20
CA THR A 293 -39.81 -34.11 -28.93
C THR A 293 -41.10 -34.88 -28.60
N SER A 294 -41.79 -35.38 -29.62
CA SER A 294 -42.97 -36.23 -29.43
C SER A 294 -42.55 -37.65 -29.04
N VAL A 295 -43.02 -38.14 -27.89
CA VAL A 295 -42.71 -39.46 -27.33
C VAL A 295 -44.02 -40.16 -26.99
N GLN A 296 -44.16 -41.44 -27.36
CA GLN A 296 -45.42 -42.16 -27.16
C GLN A 296 -45.69 -42.41 -25.67
N PRO A 297 -46.97 -42.49 -25.24
CA PRO A 297 -47.33 -42.86 -23.87
C PRO A 297 -46.60 -44.14 -23.42
N GLY A 298 -45.93 -44.08 -22.26
CA GLY A 298 -45.20 -45.21 -21.67
C GLY A 298 -43.85 -45.56 -22.33
N GLU A 299 -43.42 -44.84 -23.36
CA GLU A 299 -42.14 -45.07 -24.04
C GLU A 299 -40.95 -44.56 -23.20
N SER A 300 -39.93 -45.40 -22.99
CA SER A 300 -38.69 -45.01 -22.33
C SER A 300 -37.72 -44.35 -23.31
N PHE A 301 -37.09 -43.25 -22.88
CA PHE A 301 -36.05 -42.54 -23.61
C PHE A 301 -34.88 -42.17 -22.70
N VAL A 302 -33.75 -41.78 -23.28
CA VAL A 302 -32.58 -41.27 -22.53
C VAL A 302 -32.38 -39.82 -22.93
N LYS A 303 -32.43 -38.91 -21.96
CA LYS A 303 -32.04 -37.50 -22.13
C LYS A 303 -30.59 -37.36 -21.69
N THR A 304 -29.76 -36.73 -22.51
CA THR A 304 -28.34 -36.53 -22.23
C THR A 304 -28.02 -35.07 -22.43
N TRP A 305 -27.42 -34.44 -21.42
CA TRP A 305 -26.96 -33.06 -21.50
C TRP A 305 -25.43 -33.02 -21.56
N ARG A 306 -24.88 -32.19 -22.45
CA ARG A 306 -23.47 -31.82 -22.46
C ARG A 306 -23.28 -30.54 -21.68
N MET A 307 -22.36 -30.56 -20.73
CA MET A 307 -22.05 -29.44 -19.86
C MET A 307 -20.55 -29.14 -19.93
N ARG A 308 -20.17 -27.87 -19.85
CA ARG A 308 -18.77 -27.44 -19.71
C ARG A 308 -18.51 -26.97 -18.29
N ASN A 309 -17.37 -27.37 -17.73
CA ASN A 309 -16.86 -26.77 -16.51
C ASN A 309 -16.26 -25.39 -16.83
N THR A 310 -16.99 -24.33 -16.47
CA THR A 310 -16.55 -22.94 -16.65
C THR A 310 -16.01 -22.33 -15.35
N GLY A 311 -16.04 -23.10 -14.27
CA GLY A 311 -15.42 -22.74 -12.99
C GLY A 311 -13.98 -23.21 -12.90
N THR A 312 -13.42 -23.09 -11.69
CA THR A 312 -12.03 -23.39 -11.35
C THR A 312 -11.91 -24.66 -10.48
N SER A 313 -13.03 -25.19 -9.96
CA SER A 313 -13.09 -26.49 -9.30
C SER A 313 -13.03 -27.65 -10.28
N THR A 314 -12.23 -28.69 -9.99
CA THR A 314 -12.33 -29.97 -10.71
C THR A 314 -13.48 -30.81 -10.14
N TRP A 315 -14.42 -31.21 -10.99
CA TRP A 315 -15.54 -32.08 -10.58
C TRP A 315 -15.11 -33.54 -10.63
N ASP A 316 -15.48 -34.31 -9.62
CA ASP A 316 -15.28 -35.75 -9.58
C ASP A 316 -16.62 -36.51 -9.57
N GLN A 317 -16.57 -37.84 -9.47
CA GLN A 317 -17.76 -38.70 -9.49
C GLN A 317 -18.68 -38.53 -8.27
N ARG A 318 -18.29 -37.73 -7.26
CA ARG A 318 -19.13 -37.40 -6.10
C ARG A 318 -20.03 -36.19 -6.38
N TYR A 319 -19.80 -35.46 -7.47
CA TYR A 319 -20.76 -34.50 -8.01
C TYR A 319 -21.93 -35.26 -8.65
N THR A 320 -23.15 -34.75 -8.46
CA THR A 320 -24.38 -35.46 -8.87
C THR A 320 -25.36 -34.52 -9.56
N LEU A 321 -25.94 -34.96 -10.69
CA LEU A 321 -27.09 -34.31 -11.31
C LEU A 321 -28.35 -34.85 -10.64
N ARG A 322 -29.16 -33.97 -10.04
CA ARG A 322 -30.30 -34.33 -9.20
C ARG A 322 -31.61 -33.86 -9.81
N PHE A 323 -32.69 -34.61 -9.63
CA PHE A 323 -34.02 -34.13 -9.97
C PHE A 323 -34.34 -32.91 -9.10
N ALA A 324 -34.73 -31.80 -9.74
CA ALA A 324 -35.01 -30.53 -9.07
C ALA A 324 -36.53 -30.32 -8.91
N ARG A 325 -37.30 -30.40 -10.00
CA ARG A 325 -38.77 -30.24 -10.00
C ARG A 325 -39.42 -30.68 -11.32
N GLY A 326 -40.75 -30.60 -11.39
CA GLY A 326 -41.54 -30.86 -12.61
C GLY A 326 -42.05 -32.29 -12.68
N ASP A 327 -42.27 -32.78 -13.90
CA ASP A 327 -42.64 -34.17 -14.12
C ASP A 327 -41.43 -35.08 -13.88
N ARG A 328 -41.59 -36.09 -13.03
CA ARG A 328 -40.51 -37.02 -12.73
C ARG A 328 -40.21 -37.93 -13.91
N MET A 329 -41.18 -38.19 -14.80
CA MET A 329 -41.05 -39.12 -15.93
C MET A 329 -40.41 -40.47 -15.50
N GLN A 330 -40.75 -40.94 -14.31
CA GLN A 330 -40.16 -42.12 -13.64
C GLN A 330 -38.62 -42.12 -13.53
N GLY A 331 -37.97 -40.96 -13.60
CA GLY A 331 -36.53 -40.80 -13.46
C GLY A 331 -35.99 -41.02 -12.04
N PRO A 332 -34.68 -41.31 -11.89
CA PRO A 332 -34.00 -41.50 -10.60
C PRO A 332 -33.91 -40.20 -9.77
N ASP A 333 -33.55 -40.29 -8.49
CA ASP A 333 -33.36 -39.09 -7.65
C ASP A 333 -32.08 -38.32 -7.99
N SER A 334 -31.02 -39.05 -8.37
CA SER A 334 -29.76 -38.45 -8.82
C SER A 334 -28.94 -39.42 -9.66
N VAL A 335 -28.04 -38.86 -10.49
CA VAL A 335 -27.03 -39.61 -11.24
C VAL A 335 -25.64 -38.99 -10.99
N PRO A 336 -24.60 -39.80 -10.72
CA PRO A 336 -23.24 -39.29 -10.56
C PRO A 336 -22.62 -38.91 -11.90
N LEU A 337 -21.62 -38.03 -11.87
CA LEU A 337 -20.77 -37.81 -13.05
C LEU A 337 -20.00 -39.09 -13.39
N THR A 338 -19.78 -39.32 -14.68
CA THR A 338 -19.13 -40.54 -15.19
C THR A 338 -17.60 -40.50 -15.08
N ARG A 339 -17.01 -39.31 -15.03
CA ARG A 339 -15.56 -39.09 -14.95
C ARG A 339 -15.21 -37.76 -14.29
N MET A 340 -13.92 -37.60 -14.01
CA MET A 340 -13.36 -36.32 -13.58
C MET A 340 -13.44 -35.27 -14.70
N VAL A 341 -13.79 -34.03 -14.34
CA VAL A 341 -14.00 -32.90 -15.25
C VAL A 341 -13.22 -31.69 -14.73
N ARG A 342 -12.05 -31.46 -15.32
CA ARG A 342 -11.20 -30.29 -15.00
C ARG A 342 -11.83 -28.99 -15.55
N PRO A 343 -11.46 -27.81 -15.03
CA PRO A 343 -11.79 -26.52 -15.63
C PRO A 343 -11.58 -26.51 -17.16
N GLY A 344 -12.54 -25.96 -17.90
CA GLY A 344 -12.57 -25.91 -19.37
C GLY A 344 -13.02 -27.21 -20.06
N ALA A 345 -13.03 -28.35 -19.37
CA ALA A 345 -13.44 -29.63 -19.96
C ALA A 345 -14.97 -29.78 -20.03
N VAL A 346 -15.47 -30.57 -20.98
CA VAL A 346 -16.90 -30.91 -21.10
C VAL A 346 -17.20 -32.29 -20.53
N VAL A 347 -18.46 -32.58 -20.20
CA VAL A 347 -18.96 -33.90 -19.79
C VAL A 347 -20.38 -34.12 -20.29
N ASP A 348 -20.71 -35.37 -20.65
CA ASP A 348 -22.06 -35.80 -21.02
C ASP A 348 -22.68 -36.55 -19.84
N VAL A 349 -23.87 -36.14 -19.42
CA VAL A 349 -24.61 -36.73 -18.30
C VAL A 349 -25.96 -37.21 -18.80
N SER A 350 -26.21 -38.53 -18.71
CA SER A 350 -27.42 -39.18 -19.21
C SER A 350 -28.38 -39.58 -18.09
N VAL A 351 -29.67 -39.34 -18.30
CA VAL A 351 -30.76 -39.79 -17.44
C VAL A 351 -31.78 -40.56 -18.29
N ARG A 352 -32.16 -41.74 -17.81
CA ARG A 352 -33.24 -42.53 -18.41
C ARG A 352 -34.58 -42.07 -17.83
N LEU A 353 -35.51 -41.74 -18.72
CA LEU A 353 -36.86 -41.24 -18.42
C LEU A 353 -37.90 -42.08 -19.18
N THR A 354 -39.15 -42.04 -18.73
CA THR A 354 -40.30 -42.70 -19.38
C THR A 354 -41.44 -41.70 -19.52
N ALA A 355 -41.96 -41.55 -20.75
CA ALA A 355 -43.03 -40.62 -21.05
C ALA A 355 -44.30 -40.99 -20.25
N PRO A 356 -44.98 -40.00 -19.62
CA PRO A 356 -46.24 -40.23 -18.92
C PRO A 356 -47.34 -40.75 -19.85
N ASP A 357 -48.32 -41.46 -19.29
CA ASP A 357 -49.46 -41.99 -20.06
C ASP A 357 -50.49 -40.91 -20.43
N THR A 358 -50.37 -39.72 -19.85
CA THR A 358 -51.25 -38.58 -20.10
C THR A 358 -50.77 -37.81 -21.32
N PRO A 359 -51.63 -37.54 -22.32
CA PRO A 359 -51.30 -36.63 -23.41
C PRO A 359 -51.04 -35.21 -22.91
N GLY A 360 -50.12 -34.50 -23.56
CA GLY A 360 -49.76 -33.14 -23.19
C GLY A 360 -48.26 -32.88 -23.22
N ARG A 361 -47.87 -31.64 -22.87
CA ARG A 361 -46.45 -31.26 -22.76
C ARG A 361 -45.96 -31.57 -21.34
N HIS A 362 -44.88 -32.32 -21.23
CA HIS A 362 -44.30 -32.73 -19.96
C HIS A 362 -42.87 -32.24 -19.85
N ARG A 363 -42.49 -31.70 -18.68
CA ARG A 363 -41.15 -31.16 -18.46
C ARG A 363 -40.56 -31.60 -17.11
N SER A 364 -39.34 -32.15 -17.16
CA SER A 364 -38.56 -32.61 -16.01
C SER A 364 -37.32 -31.74 -15.81
N TYR A 365 -37.11 -31.14 -14.63
CA TYR A 365 -35.98 -30.24 -14.33
C TYR A 365 -34.92 -30.93 -13.45
N TRP A 366 -33.65 -30.67 -13.74
CA TRP A 366 -32.47 -31.33 -13.17
C TRP A 366 -31.35 -30.33 -12.88
N GLN A 367 -30.60 -30.50 -11.79
CA GLN A 367 -29.60 -29.53 -11.35
C GLN A 367 -28.35 -30.21 -10.78
N LEU A 368 -27.17 -29.72 -11.19
CA LEU A 368 -25.89 -30.27 -10.74
C LEU A 368 -25.61 -29.81 -9.30
N HIS A 369 -25.09 -30.71 -8.47
CA HIS A 369 -24.73 -30.44 -7.08
C HIS A 369 -23.30 -30.89 -6.80
N ASN A 370 -22.58 -30.11 -6.00
CA ASN A 370 -21.24 -30.46 -5.53
C ASN A 370 -21.26 -31.48 -4.38
N THR A 371 -20.08 -31.87 -3.91
CA THR A 371 -19.90 -32.88 -2.86
C THR A 371 -20.47 -32.47 -1.50
N ARG A 372 -20.70 -31.17 -1.28
CA ARG A 372 -21.34 -30.61 -0.08
C ARG A 372 -22.86 -30.45 -0.23
N GLY A 373 -23.41 -30.84 -1.38
CA GLY A 373 -24.84 -30.71 -1.69
C GLY A 373 -25.26 -29.29 -2.07
N VAL A 374 -24.32 -28.40 -2.43
CA VAL A 374 -24.64 -27.06 -2.95
C VAL A 374 -25.00 -27.17 -4.42
N ALA A 375 -26.14 -26.60 -4.82
CA ALA A 375 -26.64 -26.60 -6.19
C ALA A 375 -25.89 -25.57 -7.07
N PHE A 376 -25.61 -25.96 -8.31
CA PHE A 376 -25.08 -25.05 -9.32
C PHE A 376 -26.18 -24.08 -9.78
N PRO A 377 -25.85 -22.85 -10.20
CA PRO A 377 -26.87 -21.83 -10.51
C PRO A 377 -27.82 -22.17 -11.67
N TYR A 378 -27.45 -23.09 -12.56
CA TYR A 378 -28.19 -23.40 -13.78
C TYR A 378 -28.91 -24.75 -13.70
N GLU A 379 -30.15 -24.80 -14.18
CA GLU A 379 -30.96 -26.02 -14.28
C GLU A 379 -31.06 -26.49 -15.73
N HIS A 380 -31.02 -27.80 -15.90
CA HIS A 380 -31.25 -28.50 -17.14
C HIS A 380 -32.67 -29.06 -17.16
N TYR A 381 -33.28 -29.23 -18.33
CA TYR A 381 -34.59 -29.84 -18.39
C TYR A 381 -34.75 -30.79 -19.58
N ALA A 382 -35.67 -31.73 -19.44
CA ALA A 382 -36.18 -32.59 -20.49
C ALA A 382 -37.62 -32.18 -20.77
N ASP A 383 -37.92 -31.76 -22.00
CA ASP A 383 -39.25 -31.34 -22.42
C ASP A 383 -39.73 -32.23 -23.56
N ILE A 384 -40.88 -32.87 -23.39
CA ILE A 384 -41.46 -33.79 -24.38
C ILE A 384 -42.93 -33.47 -24.60
N GLN A 385 -43.44 -33.83 -25.78
CA GLN A 385 -44.86 -33.82 -26.09
C GLN A 385 -45.37 -35.26 -26.13
N VAL A 386 -46.42 -35.58 -25.38
CA VAL A 386 -47.11 -36.87 -25.48
C VAL A 386 -48.37 -36.65 -26.33
N PRO A 387 -48.53 -37.34 -27.47
CA PRO A 387 -49.68 -37.17 -28.36
C PRO A 387 -50.94 -37.88 -27.83
N ASP A 388 -52.12 -37.42 -28.26
CA ASP A 388 -53.38 -38.15 -28.09
C ASP A 388 -53.33 -39.48 -28.89
N ALA A 389 -54.02 -40.52 -28.41
CA ALA A 389 -53.99 -41.87 -29.00
C ALA A 389 -54.24 -41.87 -30.53
N PRO A 390 -53.54 -42.72 -31.32
CA PRO A 390 -53.46 -42.56 -32.77
C PRO A 390 -54.76 -42.95 -33.50
N SER A 391 -55.12 -42.18 -34.53
CA SER A 391 -56.03 -42.58 -35.60
C SER A 391 -55.30 -42.68 -36.95
N PRO A 392 -55.71 -43.57 -37.88
CA PRO A 392 -54.92 -43.95 -39.05
C PRO A 392 -55.13 -43.01 -40.24
N ILE A 393 -54.06 -42.40 -40.76
CA ILE A 393 -54.07 -41.72 -42.07
C ILE A 393 -52.70 -41.94 -42.76
N ASP A 394 -52.73 -41.98 -44.09
CA ASP A 394 -51.69 -42.18 -45.12
C ASP A 394 -50.20 -42.06 -44.72
N GLY A 395 -49.38 -42.87 -45.40
CA GLY A 395 -47.92 -42.87 -45.27
C GLY A 395 -47.32 -41.47 -45.40
N VAL A 396 -46.81 -40.91 -44.30
CA VAL A 396 -46.12 -39.62 -44.27
C VAL A 396 -44.62 -39.87 -44.44
N ASP A 397 -43.99 -39.25 -45.44
CA ASP A 397 -42.54 -39.18 -45.59
C ASP A 397 -42.05 -37.95 -44.81
N GLU A 398 -41.34 -38.14 -43.69
CA GLU A 398 -40.83 -37.00 -42.92
C GLU A 398 -39.49 -37.28 -42.24
N MET A 399 -38.64 -36.26 -42.19
CA MET A 399 -37.29 -36.26 -41.62
C MET A 399 -37.23 -35.19 -40.55
N ARG A 400 -36.71 -35.53 -39.39
CA ARG A 400 -36.42 -34.55 -38.34
C ARG A 400 -34.94 -34.52 -38.06
N TYR A 401 -34.40 -33.30 -38.00
CA TYR A 401 -33.06 -33.06 -37.45
C TYR A 401 -32.97 -33.65 -36.04
N VAL A 402 -31.81 -34.20 -35.71
CA VAL A 402 -31.50 -34.72 -34.37
C VAL A 402 -30.25 -34.05 -33.81
N ALA A 403 -29.21 -33.86 -34.63
CA ALA A 403 -27.99 -33.16 -34.23
C ALA A 403 -27.10 -32.83 -35.43
N ASP A 404 -26.26 -31.82 -35.27
CA ASP A 404 -25.03 -31.70 -36.06
C ASP A 404 -23.99 -32.69 -35.54
N VAL A 405 -23.55 -33.59 -36.41
CA VAL A 405 -22.51 -34.57 -36.09
C VAL A 405 -21.13 -33.98 -36.38
N THR A 406 -21.01 -33.19 -37.44
CA THR A 406 -19.79 -32.45 -37.79
C THR A 406 -20.12 -31.01 -38.14
N VAL A 407 -19.18 -30.09 -37.90
CA VAL A 407 -19.30 -28.64 -38.20
C VAL A 407 -20.59 -28.02 -37.65
N PRO A 408 -20.65 -27.72 -36.33
CA PRO A 408 -21.78 -27.01 -35.74
C PRO A 408 -22.01 -25.64 -36.38
N ASP A 409 -23.24 -25.15 -36.31
CA ASP A 409 -23.57 -23.83 -36.84
C ASP A 409 -22.80 -22.70 -36.10
N GLY A 410 -22.29 -21.73 -36.86
CA GLY A 410 -21.38 -20.68 -36.38
C GLY A 410 -19.91 -21.09 -36.32
N SER A 411 -19.54 -22.26 -36.87
CA SER A 411 -18.13 -22.66 -36.97
C SER A 411 -17.35 -21.68 -37.84
N ILE A 412 -16.16 -21.28 -37.37
CA ILE A 412 -15.24 -20.43 -38.12
C ILE A 412 -14.37 -21.31 -39.03
N LEU A 413 -14.46 -21.10 -40.35
CA LEU A 413 -13.71 -21.87 -41.34
C LEU A 413 -12.84 -20.96 -42.22
N GLN A 414 -11.71 -21.47 -42.71
CA GLN A 414 -10.83 -20.69 -43.57
C GLN A 414 -11.44 -20.51 -44.98
N PRO A 415 -11.20 -19.36 -45.66
CA PRO A 415 -11.61 -19.14 -47.04
C PRO A 415 -11.16 -20.27 -47.98
N GLY A 416 -12.12 -20.98 -48.59
CA GLY A 416 -11.85 -22.10 -49.51
C GLY A 416 -11.57 -23.46 -48.85
N GLU A 417 -11.73 -23.58 -47.53
CA GLU A 417 -11.59 -24.85 -46.80
C GLU A 417 -12.70 -25.84 -47.18
N SER A 418 -12.35 -27.07 -47.58
CA SER A 418 -13.34 -28.13 -47.81
C SER A 418 -13.66 -28.86 -46.50
N PHE A 419 -14.95 -29.06 -46.23
CA PHE A 419 -15.43 -29.70 -45.01
C PHE A 419 -16.60 -30.67 -45.31
N VAL A 420 -16.75 -31.68 -44.46
CA VAL A 420 -17.89 -32.61 -44.51
C VAL A 420 -18.87 -32.22 -43.43
N LYS A 421 -20.07 -31.79 -43.81
CA LYS A 421 -21.19 -31.53 -42.91
C LYS A 421 -22.02 -32.81 -42.78
N THR A 422 -22.18 -33.29 -41.55
CA THR A 422 -22.96 -34.48 -41.24
C THR A 422 -24.06 -34.12 -40.28
N TRP A 423 -25.30 -34.41 -40.66
CA TRP A 423 -26.47 -34.27 -39.81
C TRP A 423 -26.92 -35.66 -39.37
N ARG A 424 -27.19 -35.80 -38.07
CA ARG A 424 -27.99 -36.91 -37.55
C ARG A 424 -29.44 -36.54 -37.72
N VAL A 425 -30.21 -37.43 -38.31
CA VAL A 425 -31.64 -37.24 -38.54
C VAL A 425 -32.42 -38.48 -38.15
N ARG A 426 -33.70 -38.30 -37.81
CA ARG A 426 -34.65 -39.38 -37.55
C ARG A 426 -35.66 -39.43 -38.69
N ASN A 427 -36.00 -40.64 -39.12
CA ASN A 427 -37.22 -40.83 -39.89
C ASN A 427 -38.42 -40.63 -38.97
N ALA A 428 -39.05 -39.46 -39.08
CA ALA A 428 -40.22 -39.07 -38.30
C ALA A 428 -41.54 -39.33 -39.04
N GLY A 429 -41.45 -39.82 -40.27
CA GLY A 429 -42.58 -40.27 -41.06
C GLY A 429 -43.10 -41.63 -40.62
N THR A 430 -44.13 -42.10 -41.30
CA THR A 430 -44.72 -43.43 -41.11
C THR A 430 -44.29 -44.42 -42.20
N THR A 431 -43.51 -43.98 -43.18
CA THR A 431 -42.94 -44.78 -44.28
C THR A 431 -41.47 -45.12 -44.03
N THR A 432 -40.97 -46.20 -44.64
CA THR A 432 -39.53 -46.54 -44.60
C THR A 432 -38.80 -45.89 -45.77
N TRP A 433 -37.71 -45.15 -45.51
CA TRP A 433 -36.84 -44.64 -46.55
C TRP A 433 -36.07 -45.80 -47.19
N GLY A 434 -36.19 -45.92 -48.50
CA GLY A 434 -35.53 -46.94 -49.30
C GLY A 434 -34.73 -46.35 -50.44
N THR A 435 -34.54 -47.10 -51.52
CA THR A 435 -33.86 -46.62 -52.72
C THR A 435 -34.62 -45.45 -53.37
N GLY A 436 -33.88 -44.39 -53.73
CA GLY A 436 -34.42 -43.23 -54.46
C GLY A 436 -34.80 -42.02 -53.59
N TYR A 437 -34.72 -42.13 -52.25
CA TYR A 437 -34.80 -40.96 -51.37
C TYR A 437 -33.46 -40.23 -51.34
N VAL A 438 -33.49 -38.89 -51.42
CA VAL A 438 -32.28 -38.06 -51.46
C VAL A 438 -32.40 -36.84 -50.54
N LEU A 439 -31.29 -36.34 -50.03
CA LEU A 439 -31.15 -34.99 -49.48
C LEU A 439 -30.67 -34.08 -50.62
N ALA A 440 -31.51 -33.15 -51.07
CA ALA A 440 -31.22 -32.25 -52.19
C ALA A 440 -30.97 -30.82 -51.72
N PHE A 441 -30.12 -30.10 -52.43
CA PHE A 441 -29.91 -28.67 -52.19
C PHE A 441 -31.23 -27.91 -52.38
N ALA A 442 -31.59 -27.08 -51.41
CA ALA A 442 -32.89 -26.43 -51.33
C ALA A 442 -32.84 -24.89 -51.34
N GLY A 443 -31.67 -24.29 -51.08
CA GLY A 443 -31.52 -22.83 -51.16
C GLY A 443 -30.32 -22.27 -50.40
N ASN A 444 -30.22 -20.95 -50.38
CA ASN A 444 -29.05 -20.16 -49.93
C ASN A 444 -27.82 -20.40 -50.80
N GLU A 445 -26.64 -20.57 -50.21
CA GLU A 445 -25.40 -20.80 -50.93
C GLU A 445 -25.07 -22.28 -50.98
N LYS A 446 -24.73 -22.78 -52.17
CA LYS A 446 -24.45 -24.21 -52.37
C LYS A 446 -23.09 -24.63 -51.80
N MET A 447 -22.19 -23.68 -51.55
CA MET A 447 -20.84 -23.92 -51.01
C MET A 447 -20.09 -25.01 -51.80
N ASP A 448 -20.15 -24.94 -53.13
CA ASP A 448 -19.64 -25.95 -54.07
C ASP A 448 -20.08 -27.41 -53.80
N GLY A 449 -21.20 -27.60 -53.08
CA GLY A 449 -21.77 -28.90 -52.79
C GLY A 449 -22.45 -29.59 -54.00
N PRO A 450 -22.76 -30.89 -53.88
CA PRO A 450 -23.51 -31.64 -54.90
C PRO A 450 -24.97 -31.17 -55.05
N ASP A 451 -25.68 -31.53 -56.12
CA ASP A 451 -27.12 -31.23 -56.24
C ASP A 451 -27.98 -32.04 -55.27
N SER A 452 -27.57 -33.27 -54.98
CA SER A 452 -28.19 -34.12 -53.96
C SER A 452 -27.28 -35.27 -53.54
N VAL A 453 -27.54 -35.84 -52.37
CA VAL A 453 -26.91 -37.08 -51.84
C VAL A 453 -28.00 -38.08 -51.44
N PRO A 454 -27.77 -39.41 -51.54
CA PRO A 454 -28.78 -40.40 -51.13
C PRO A 454 -29.05 -40.36 -49.61
N LEU A 455 -30.31 -40.55 -49.22
CA LEU A 455 -30.63 -40.80 -47.80
C LEU A 455 -30.27 -42.24 -47.43
N PRO A 456 -29.66 -42.48 -46.25
CA PRO A 456 -29.52 -43.82 -45.70
C PRO A 456 -30.89 -44.48 -45.49
N PRO A 457 -31.03 -45.80 -45.74
CA PRO A 457 -32.27 -46.51 -45.45
C PRO A 457 -32.63 -46.43 -43.97
N ALA A 458 -33.86 -46.00 -43.67
CA ALA A 458 -34.32 -45.79 -42.29
C ALA A 458 -35.79 -46.16 -42.15
N ARG A 459 -36.12 -47.04 -41.20
CA ARG A 459 -37.52 -47.33 -40.80
C ARG A 459 -38.10 -46.16 -40.00
N PRO A 460 -39.44 -46.01 -39.91
CA PRO A 460 -40.07 -45.07 -38.99
C PRO A 460 -39.44 -45.14 -37.60
N GLY A 461 -39.04 -43.99 -37.08
CA GLY A 461 -38.38 -43.82 -35.79
C GLY A 461 -36.87 -44.06 -35.79
N GLN A 462 -36.28 -44.64 -36.83
CA GLN A 462 -34.84 -44.92 -36.91
C GLN A 462 -34.03 -43.65 -37.13
N VAL A 463 -32.88 -43.56 -36.45
CA VAL A 463 -31.93 -42.45 -36.55
C VAL A 463 -30.76 -42.87 -37.44
N VAL A 464 -30.35 -41.99 -38.36
CA VAL A 464 -29.25 -42.19 -39.32
C VAL A 464 -28.45 -40.91 -39.50
N ASP A 465 -27.19 -41.03 -39.93
CA ASP A 465 -26.31 -39.89 -40.21
C ASP A 465 -26.22 -39.68 -41.73
N ILE A 466 -26.40 -38.45 -42.20
CA ILE A 466 -26.32 -38.05 -43.61
C ILE A 466 -25.21 -37.01 -43.76
N SER A 467 -24.30 -37.22 -44.70
CA SER A 467 -23.16 -36.33 -44.93
C SER A 467 -23.20 -35.66 -46.30
N VAL A 468 -22.79 -34.40 -46.36
CA VAL A 468 -22.56 -33.62 -47.58
C VAL A 468 -21.18 -32.96 -47.49
N THR A 469 -20.39 -33.08 -48.55
CA THR A 469 -19.12 -32.36 -48.68
C THR A 469 -19.37 -30.97 -49.27
N LEU A 470 -18.82 -29.94 -48.61
CA LEU A 470 -18.97 -28.53 -48.93
C LEU A 470 -17.60 -27.83 -48.91
N THR A 471 -17.54 -26.60 -49.42
CA THR A 471 -16.36 -25.74 -49.42
C THR A 471 -16.74 -24.35 -48.90
N ALA A 472 -16.03 -23.87 -47.89
CA ALA A 472 -16.23 -22.55 -47.31
C ALA A 472 -16.00 -21.45 -48.37
N PRO A 473 -16.95 -20.51 -48.57
CA PRO A 473 -16.78 -19.43 -49.55
C PRO A 473 -15.53 -18.60 -49.29
N ARG A 474 -14.94 -18.01 -50.34
CA ARG A 474 -13.76 -17.14 -50.20
C ARG A 474 -14.08 -15.74 -49.69
N LYS A 475 -15.35 -15.34 -49.77
CA LYS A 475 -15.82 -14.04 -49.33
C LYS A 475 -15.95 -14.07 -47.80
N PRO A 476 -15.46 -13.06 -47.06
CA PRO A 476 -15.71 -12.96 -45.63
C PRO A 476 -17.20 -12.72 -45.30
N GLY A 477 -17.62 -13.23 -44.15
CA GLY A 477 -18.97 -13.08 -43.61
C GLY A 477 -19.59 -14.41 -43.17
N THR A 478 -20.86 -14.34 -42.79
CA THR A 478 -21.66 -15.51 -42.42
C THR A 478 -22.31 -16.12 -43.65
N HIS A 479 -22.14 -17.43 -43.83
CA HIS A 479 -22.64 -18.18 -44.99
C HIS A 479 -23.56 -19.31 -44.56
N LYS A 480 -24.66 -19.53 -45.31
CA LYS A 480 -25.66 -20.57 -45.04
C LYS A 480 -25.88 -21.47 -46.25
N SER A 481 -26.00 -22.79 -46.04
CA SER A 481 -26.43 -23.76 -47.06
C SER A 481 -27.61 -24.59 -46.55
N SER A 482 -28.73 -24.64 -47.29
CA SER A 482 -29.97 -25.34 -46.90
C SER A 482 -30.29 -26.53 -47.79
N TRP A 483 -30.76 -27.63 -47.18
CA TRP A 483 -30.95 -28.93 -47.80
C TRP A 483 -32.27 -29.58 -47.36
N LYS A 484 -33.01 -30.18 -48.31
CA LYS A 484 -34.29 -30.85 -48.05
C LYS A 484 -34.31 -32.29 -48.52
N ALA A 485 -34.87 -33.16 -47.68
CA ALA A 485 -35.14 -34.53 -48.09
C ALA A 485 -36.25 -34.55 -49.15
N ARG A 486 -36.12 -35.46 -50.13
CA ARG A 486 -37.02 -35.60 -51.26
C ARG A 486 -37.28 -37.07 -51.54
N SER A 487 -38.55 -37.43 -51.71
CA SER A 487 -38.97 -38.79 -52.04
C SER A 487 -38.64 -39.17 -53.49
N PRO A 488 -38.68 -40.48 -53.85
CA PRO A 488 -38.48 -40.92 -55.24
C PRO A 488 -39.48 -40.33 -56.24
N ARG A 489 -40.64 -39.86 -55.76
CA ARG A 489 -41.66 -39.18 -56.59
C ARG A 489 -41.39 -37.68 -56.79
N GLY A 490 -40.28 -37.18 -56.24
CA GLY A 490 -39.89 -35.77 -56.34
C GLY A 490 -40.54 -34.85 -55.29
N GLN A 491 -41.30 -35.40 -54.34
CA GLN A 491 -41.95 -34.62 -53.29
C GLN A 491 -40.97 -34.30 -52.17
N PHE A 492 -40.84 -33.02 -51.82
CA PHE A 492 -40.02 -32.59 -50.69
C PHE A 492 -40.70 -32.87 -49.36
N PHE A 493 -39.89 -33.21 -48.37
CA PHE A 493 -40.29 -33.30 -46.98
C PHE A 493 -40.50 -31.89 -46.43
N GLU A 494 -41.23 -31.76 -45.32
CA GLU A 494 -41.59 -30.45 -44.79
C GLU A 494 -40.34 -29.71 -44.27
N PHE A 495 -39.47 -30.41 -43.55
CA PHE A 495 -38.33 -29.81 -42.85
C PHE A 495 -37.03 -29.86 -43.67
N ASP A 496 -36.30 -28.74 -43.65
CA ASP A 496 -34.92 -28.67 -44.11
C ASP A 496 -33.91 -28.86 -42.97
N VAL A 497 -32.68 -29.22 -43.35
CA VAL A 497 -31.48 -29.08 -42.52
C VAL A 497 -30.57 -28.05 -43.17
N PHE A 498 -29.75 -27.37 -42.37
CA PHE A 498 -28.83 -26.38 -42.90
C PHE A 498 -27.48 -26.43 -42.20
N VAL A 499 -26.52 -25.71 -42.76
CA VAL A 499 -25.26 -25.37 -42.11
C VAL A 499 -25.05 -23.86 -42.18
N LEU A 500 -24.58 -23.28 -41.07
CA LEU A 500 -24.17 -21.89 -40.95
C LEU A 500 -22.68 -21.83 -40.56
N ILE A 501 -21.85 -21.10 -41.31
CA ILE A 501 -20.42 -20.94 -41.01
C ILE A 501 -20.03 -19.47 -41.08
N ASP A 502 -18.98 -19.09 -40.36
CA ASP A 502 -18.37 -17.77 -40.44
C ASP A 502 -17.00 -17.87 -41.12
N VAL A 503 -16.81 -17.06 -42.17
CA VAL A 503 -15.53 -16.92 -42.86
C VAL A 503 -14.95 -15.56 -42.46
N PRO A 504 -13.86 -15.50 -41.69
CA PRO A 504 -13.31 -14.24 -41.20
C PRO A 504 -12.63 -13.44 -42.32
N ASP A 505 -12.62 -12.12 -42.16
CA ASP A 505 -11.89 -11.21 -43.05
C ASP A 505 -10.42 -11.21 -42.66
N PHE A 506 -9.60 -11.92 -43.42
CA PHE A 506 -8.16 -11.99 -43.20
C PHE A 506 -7.39 -10.80 -43.81
N ASP A 507 -8.09 -9.86 -44.49
CA ASP A 507 -7.46 -8.68 -45.12
C ASP A 507 -7.52 -7.40 -44.25
N GLN A 508 -8.19 -7.40 -43.08
CA GLN A 508 -8.14 -6.29 -42.12
C GLN A 508 -7.36 -6.62 -40.84
N PRO A 509 -6.23 -5.94 -40.56
CA PRO A 509 -5.54 -6.11 -39.29
C PRO A 509 -6.34 -5.48 -38.13
N PRO A 510 -6.21 -6.01 -36.89
CA PRO A 510 -6.70 -5.33 -35.69
C PRO A 510 -6.14 -3.91 -35.60
N VAL A 511 -6.94 -2.94 -35.14
CA VAL A 511 -6.43 -1.59 -34.88
C VAL A 511 -5.50 -1.64 -33.67
N ASP A 512 -4.22 -1.38 -33.91
CA ASP A 512 -3.22 -1.14 -32.86
C ASP A 512 -3.60 0.11 -32.07
N LEU A 513 -3.95 -0.05 -30.79
CA LEU A 513 -4.30 1.00 -29.85
C LEU A 513 -3.35 0.96 -28.65
N ASP A 514 -2.58 2.02 -28.45
CA ASP A 514 -1.63 2.18 -27.34
C ASP A 514 -2.26 3.02 -26.22
N GLU A 515 -2.71 2.39 -25.13
CA GLU A 515 -3.38 3.08 -24.02
C GLU A 515 -2.95 2.54 -22.65
N LEU A 516 -2.91 3.44 -21.66
CA LEU A 516 -2.67 3.11 -20.24
C LEU A 516 -3.76 3.72 -19.36
N SER A 517 -3.99 3.12 -18.20
CA SER A 517 -4.76 3.71 -17.12
C SER A 517 -4.02 3.69 -15.79
N TRP A 518 -4.24 4.72 -14.96
CA TRP A 518 -3.77 4.77 -13.58
C TRP A 518 -4.57 3.80 -12.70
N VAL A 519 -3.87 3.02 -11.88
CA VAL A 519 -4.47 2.10 -10.90
C VAL A 519 -4.22 2.59 -9.48
N ALA A 520 -2.97 2.94 -9.14
CA ALA A 520 -2.60 3.41 -7.81
C ALA A 520 -1.27 4.17 -7.79
N ASP A 521 -1.10 5.04 -6.79
CA ASP A 521 0.21 5.48 -6.31
C ASP A 521 0.73 4.46 -5.30
N VAL A 522 1.90 3.86 -5.57
CA VAL A 522 2.40 2.75 -4.76
C VAL A 522 3.33 3.23 -3.63
N THR A 523 4.11 4.28 -3.86
CA THR A 523 5.13 4.74 -2.90
C THR A 523 4.90 6.13 -2.33
N VAL A 524 4.70 7.13 -3.20
CA VAL A 524 4.56 8.54 -2.81
C VAL A 524 3.15 8.95 -3.15
N GLU A 525 2.32 9.28 -2.16
CA GLU A 525 0.96 9.76 -2.41
C GLU A 525 0.97 11.22 -2.88
N ASP A 526 -0.13 11.66 -3.50
CA ASP A 526 -0.26 13.06 -3.89
C ASP A 526 -0.34 13.98 -2.67
N GLY A 527 0.61 14.91 -2.58
CA GLY A 527 0.76 15.82 -1.45
C GLY A 527 1.70 15.31 -0.36
N GLU A 528 2.40 14.18 -0.59
CA GLU A 528 3.48 13.71 0.29
C GLU A 528 4.51 14.83 0.53
N GLN A 529 4.99 14.93 1.77
CA GLN A 529 5.93 15.95 2.19
C GLN A 529 7.38 15.49 2.05
N LEU A 530 8.19 16.23 1.30
CA LEU A 530 9.59 15.91 1.05
C LEU A 530 10.52 17.02 1.54
N GLN A 531 11.68 16.66 2.05
CA GLN A 531 12.74 17.60 2.39
C GLN A 531 13.37 18.19 1.11
N PRO A 532 13.93 19.42 1.15
CA PRO A 532 14.61 19.99 0.01
C PRO A 532 15.78 19.10 -0.43
N ASN A 533 15.89 18.84 -1.73
CA ASN A 533 16.85 17.91 -2.32
C ASN A 533 16.66 16.42 -1.99
N GLU A 534 15.63 16.05 -1.22
CA GLU A 534 15.29 14.65 -0.99
C GLU A 534 15.00 13.97 -2.32
N SER A 535 15.51 12.75 -2.49
CA SER A 535 15.26 11.95 -3.69
C SER A 535 14.38 10.79 -3.30
N VAL A 536 13.22 10.68 -3.94
CA VAL A 536 12.24 9.62 -3.72
C VAL A 536 11.98 8.88 -5.02
N VAL A 537 11.64 7.60 -4.91
CA VAL A 537 11.20 6.81 -6.06
C VAL A 537 9.68 6.84 -6.07
N LYS A 538 9.09 7.61 -7.00
CA LYS A 538 7.66 7.58 -7.28
C LYS A 538 7.35 6.35 -8.11
N VAL A 539 6.44 5.51 -7.63
CA VAL A 539 5.97 4.33 -8.34
C VAL A 539 4.49 4.49 -8.63
N TRP A 540 4.13 4.43 -9.90
CA TRP A 540 2.74 4.32 -10.34
C TRP A 540 2.46 2.89 -10.77
N ARG A 541 1.33 2.36 -10.30
CA ARG A 541 0.76 1.13 -10.86
C ARG A 541 -0.14 1.50 -12.02
N LEU A 542 0.18 0.97 -13.20
CA LEU A 542 -0.48 1.27 -14.46
C LEU A 542 -1.01 -0.01 -15.11
N ARG A 543 -2.15 0.07 -15.79
CA ARG A 543 -2.71 -1.05 -16.57
C ARG A 543 -2.65 -0.74 -18.06
N ASN A 544 -2.18 -1.70 -18.86
CA ASN A 544 -2.31 -1.64 -20.32
C ASN A 544 -3.79 -1.87 -20.69
N THR A 545 -4.45 -0.84 -21.17
CA THR A 545 -5.87 -0.89 -21.60
C THR A 545 -6.02 -0.89 -23.12
N GLY A 546 -4.90 -0.85 -23.85
CA GLY A 546 -4.85 -0.90 -25.30
C GLY A 546 -4.97 -2.31 -25.88
N THR A 547 -4.80 -2.42 -27.19
CA THR A 547 -4.80 -3.69 -27.95
C THR A 547 -3.39 -4.17 -28.31
N THR A 548 -2.38 -3.34 -28.08
CA THR A 548 -0.97 -3.62 -28.38
C THR A 548 -0.20 -4.08 -27.14
N VAL A 549 0.85 -4.86 -27.36
CA VAL A 549 1.81 -5.23 -26.32
C VAL A 549 2.81 -4.11 -26.13
N TRP A 550 2.99 -3.62 -24.91
CA TRP A 550 4.09 -2.71 -24.59
C TRP A 550 5.40 -3.49 -24.62
N GLY A 551 6.36 -2.99 -25.39
CA GLY A 551 7.65 -3.65 -25.58
C GLY A 551 8.82 -2.67 -25.54
N ALA A 552 9.95 -3.09 -26.07
CA ALA A 552 11.13 -2.22 -26.17
C ALA A 552 10.81 -0.92 -26.92
N GLY A 553 11.17 0.22 -26.34
CA GLY A 553 10.94 1.55 -26.91
C GLY A 553 9.68 2.27 -26.41
N TYR A 554 8.81 1.60 -25.65
CA TYR A 554 7.72 2.26 -24.93
C TYR A 554 8.27 2.98 -23.70
N THR A 555 7.81 4.21 -23.48
CA THR A 555 8.29 5.06 -22.37
C THR A 555 7.16 5.85 -21.74
N LEU A 556 7.31 6.18 -20.47
CA LEU A 556 6.55 7.22 -19.81
C LEU A 556 7.33 8.54 -19.94
N GLN A 557 6.74 9.54 -20.58
CA GLN A 557 7.36 10.82 -20.89
C GLN A 557 6.83 11.92 -19.96
N HIS A 558 7.71 12.78 -19.45
CA HIS A 558 7.31 14.01 -18.77
C HIS A 558 6.79 15.02 -19.80
N VAL A 559 5.57 15.53 -19.60
CA VAL A 559 4.88 16.40 -20.57
C VAL A 559 4.59 17.81 -20.05
N SER A 560 4.38 18.00 -18.75
CA SER A 560 4.14 19.34 -18.17
C SER A 560 4.36 19.37 -16.67
N GLY A 561 4.40 20.58 -16.10
CA GLY A 561 4.74 20.79 -14.69
C GLY A 561 6.25 20.82 -14.46
N HIS A 562 6.66 20.45 -13.26
CA HIS A 562 8.05 20.48 -12.81
C HIS A 562 8.71 19.14 -13.10
N ALA A 563 9.91 19.18 -13.68
CA ALA A 563 10.66 17.96 -13.99
C ALA A 563 11.19 17.26 -12.73
N LEU A 564 11.36 17.97 -11.61
CA LEU A 564 11.85 17.40 -10.33
C LEU A 564 13.18 16.63 -10.49
N ASN A 565 14.05 17.08 -11.40
CA ASN A 565 15.27 16.38 -11.85
C ASN A 565 15.06 14.93 -12.31
N ALA A 566 13.83 14.56 -12.66
CA ALA A 566 13.53 13.29 -13.28
C ALA A 566 14.03 13.28 -14.74
N PRO A 567 14.39 12.11 -15.29
CA PRO A 567 14.68 11.98 -16.71
C PRO A 567 13.43 12.30 -17.54
N SER A 568 13.59 12.93 -18.71
CA SER A 568 12.44 13.32 -19.54
C SER A 568 11.60 12.14 -20.04
N ASN A 569 12.15 10.92 -20.05
CA ASN A 569 11.47 9.68 -20.37
C ASN A 569 12.01 8.55 -19.48
N VAL A 570 11.14 7.65 -19.02
CA VAL A 570 11.52 6.37 -18.41
C VAL A 570 10.90 5.21 -19.18
N PRO A 571 11.55 4.04 -19.29
CA PRO A 571 10.96 2.88 -19.96
C PRO A 571 9.66 2.41 -19.28
N LEU A 572 8.64 2.09 -20.07
CA LEU A 572 7.49 1.33 -19.57
C LEU A 572 7.87 -0.16 -19.54
N PRO A 573 7.56 -0.88 -18.45
CA PRO A 573 7.71 -2.34 -18.42
C PRO A 573 6.87 -3.00 -19.52
N ALA A 574 7.33 -4.17 -19.98
CA ALA A 574 6.57 -4.94 -20.97
C ALA A 574 5.23 -5.40 -20.37
N ALA A 575 4.14 -5.21 -21.11
CA ALA A 575 2.79 -5.48 -20.64
C ALA A 575 1.88 -5.91 -21.79
N GLU A 576 1.26 -7.08 -21.66
CA GLU A 576 0.18 -7.55 -22.54
C GLU A 576 -1.11 -6.74 -22.30
N PRO A 577 -2.03 -6.67 -23.28
CA PRO A 577 -3.37 -6.09 -23.08
C PRO A 577 -4.05 -6.63 -21.82
N GLY A 578 -4.48 -5.71 -20.94
CA GLY A 578 -5.13 -6.01 -19.67
C GLY A 578 -4.17 -6.23 -18.49
N GLN A 579 -2.87 -6.37 -18.70
CA GLN A 579 -1.85 -6.57 -17.67
C GLN A 579 -1.57 -5.28 -16.88
N THR A 580 -1.24 -5.42 -15.59
CA THR A 580 -0.85 -4.32 -14.71
C THR A 580 0.65 -4.37 -14.42
N VAL A 581 1.32 -3.22 -14.43
CA VAL A 581 2.77 -3.08 -14.19
C VAL A 581 3.07 -1.86 -13.33
N ASP A 582 4.17 -1.90 -12.59
CA ASP A 582 4.64 -0.78 -11.78
C ASP A 582 5.78 -0.06 -12.52
N VAL A 583 5.65 1.25 -12.72
CA VAL A 583 6.67 2.10 -13.32
C VAL A 583 7.25 3.05 -12.29
N SER A 584 8.58 3.10 -12.21
CA SER A 584 9.30 3.88 -11.21
C SER A 584 10.00 5.09 -11.83
N VAL A 585 9.88 6.25 -11.19
CA VAL A 585 10.61 7.46 -11.53
C VAL A 585 11.27 8.00 -10.27
N THR A 586 12.60 8.19 -10.33
CA THR A 586 13.31 8.91 -9.28
C THR A 586 13.04 10.41 -9.42
N LEU A 587 12.38 10.99 -8.44
CA LEU A 587 12.14 12.41 -8.31
C LEU A 587 13.11 12.97 -7.27
N ARG A 588 13.57 14.21 -7.47
CA ARG A 588 14.30 14.98 -6.48
C ARG A 588 13.53 16.26 -6.18
N ALA A 589 13.13 16.39 -4.92
CA ALA A 589 12.52 17.59 -4.38
C ALA A 589 13.40 18.83 -4.68
N PRO A 590 12.81 19.91 -5.21
CA PRO A 590 13.48 21.18 -5.38
C PRO A 590 14.12 21.71 -4.09
N ARG A 591 15.06 22.65 -4.23
CA ARG A 591 15.67 23.34 -3.07
C ARG A 591 14.73 24.31 -2.39
N VAL A 592 13.79 24.85 -3.15
CA VAL A 592 12.85 25.86 -2.69
C VAL A 592 11.63 25.11 -2.12
N PRO A 593 11.20 25.41 -0.89
CA PRO A 593 9.96 24.90 -0.33
C PRO A 593 8.75 25.34 -1.17
N GLY A 594 7.77 24.46 -1.34
CA GLY A 594 6.58 24.73 -2.14
C GLY A 594 5.89 23.48 -2.63
N LEU A 595 4.72 23.68 -3.25
CA LEU A 595 3.97 22.61 -3.87
C LEU A 595 4.42 22.46 -5.33
N TYR A 596 4.81 21.26 -5.72
CA TYR A 596 5.27 20.96 -7.07
C TYR A 596 4.47 19.82 -7.67
N ASN A 597 3.96 20.02 -8.87
CA ASN A 597 3.36 18.98 -9.69
C ASN A 597 4.31 18.52 -10.80
N SER A 598 4.21 17.26 -11.21
CA SER A 598 4.91 16.71 -12.38
C SER A 598 3.94 15.81 -13.14
N THR A 599 3.72 16.08 -14.43
CA THR A 599 2.72 15.38 -15.26
C THR A 599 3.40 14.57 -16.36
N TRP A 600 2.93 13.34 -16.54
CA TRP A 600 3.53 12.31 -17.37
C TRP A 600 2.49 11.64 -18.28
N GLN A 601 2.94 11.11 -19.42
CA GLN A 601 2.09 10.51 -20.44
C GLN A 601 2.82 9.35 -21.11
N GLY A 602 2.10 8.26 -21.42
CA GLY A 602 2.68 7.12 -22.14
C GLY A 602 3.10 7.53 -23.56
N ARG A 603 4.13 6.88 -24.09
CA ARG A 603 4.67 7.12 -25.42
C ARG A 603 5.09 5.80 -26.06
N ASN A 604 4.59 5.52 -27.25
CA ASN A 604 4.95 4.30 -27.98
C ASN A 604 6.33 4.40 -28.64
N ALA A 605 6.81 3.28 -29.19
CA ALA A 605 8.11 3.21 -29.87
C ALA A 605 8.23 4.10 -31.12
N ARG A 606 7.11 4.53 -31.72
CA ARG A 606 7.06 5.49 -32.85
C ARG A 606 7.07 6.94 -32.37
N GLY A 607 7.06 7.16 -31.06
CA GLY A 607 7.10 8.46 -30.43
C GLY A 607 5.75 9.15 -30.27
N GLN A 608 4.63 8.46 -30.53
CA GLN A 608 3.27 8.98 -30.35
C GLN A 608 2.87 8.88 -28.88
N LEU A 609 2.22 9.92 -28.36
CA LEU A 609 1.72 9.96 -26.97
C LEU A 609 0.39 9.22 -26.85
N PHE A 610 0.17 8.57 -25.72
CA PHE A 610 -1.10 7.94 -25.33
C PHE A 610 -2.07 9.03 -24.88
N ASP A 611 -3.38 8.77 -24.86
CA ASP A 611 -4.34 9.83 -24.53
C ASP A 611 -4.36 10.23 -23.04
N GLN A 612 -4.19 9.27 -22.12
CA GLN A 612 -4.29 9.52 -20.68
C GLN A 612 -2.99 10.07 -20.07
N GLN A 613 -3.12 11.12 -19.25
CA GLN A 613 -2.05 11.67 -18.41
C GLN A 613 -2.15 11.17 -16.98
N ILE A 614 -1.00 11.04 -16.33
CA ILE A 614 -0.87 10.80 -14.90
C ILE A 614 -0.01 11.92 -14.29
N PHE A 615 -0.15 12.17 -12.99
CA PHE A 615 0.67 13.18 -12.33
C PHE A 615 1.15 12.70 -10.97
N THR A 616 2.04 13.48 -10.39
CA THR A 616 2.40 13.41 -8.98
C THR A 616 2.43 14.82 -8.42
N LEU A 617 1.97 14.96 -7.19
CA LEU A 617 2.06 16.19 -6.41
C LEU A 617 2.98 15.97 -5.20
N ILE A 618 4.01 16.81 -5.04
CA ILE A 618 4.90 16.77 -3.86
C ILE A 618 4.87 18.14 -3.16
N ASP A 619 4.84 18.14 -1.83
CA ASP A 619 5.00 19.35 -1.01
C ASP A 619 6.42 19.37 -0.46
N VAL A 620 7.30 20.17 -1.07
CA VAL A 620 8.64 20.36 -0.52
C VAL A 620 8.54 21.27 0.68
N ILE A 621 8.87 20.73 1.84
CA ILE A 621 8.74 21.42 3.10
C ILE A 621 10.01 22.21 3.39
N ASP A 622 9.87 23.29 4.16
CA ASP A 622 11.03 23.97 4.71
C ASP A 622 11.48 23.20 5.97
N PRO A 623 12.68 22.57 5.97
CA PRO A 623 13.18 21.79 7.10
C PRO A 623 13.35 22.66 8.34
N ASP A 624 13.63 23.94 8.13
CA ASP A 624 13.84 24.94 9.17
C ASP A 624 12.55 25.70 9.48
N GLN A 625 11.41 25.28 8.89
CA GLN A 625 10.12 25.88 9.19
C GLN A 625 9.80 25.68 10.66
N VAL A 626 9.64 26.82 11.32
CA VAL A 626 9.22 26.86 12.71
C VAL A 626 7.72 27.07 12.75
N PHE A 627 7.04 26.20 13.48
CA PHE A 627 5.61 26.24 13.70
C PHE A 627 5.33 26.81 15.10
N ASP A 628 4.54 27.87 15.18
CA ASP A 628 3.96 28.32 16.46
C ASP A 628 2.84 27.35 16.85
N MET A 629 3.19 26.38 17.69
CA MET A 629 2.32 25.28 18.11
C MET A 629 1.08 25.78 18.86
N LEU A 630 1.13 26.98 19.45
CA LEU A 630 -0.02 27.58 20.12
C LEU A 630 -1.23 27.73 19.18
N GLN A 631 -0.99 27.99 17.90
CA GLN A 631 -2.05 28.15 16.91
C GLN A 631 -2.84 26.86 16.63
N TYR A 632 -2.22 25.71 16.88
CA TYR A 632 -2.82 24.39 16.69
C TYR A 632 -3.47 23.91 17.99
N LEU A 633 -2.76 24.07 19.12
CA LEU A 633 -3.22 23.55 20.41
C LEU A 633 -4.36 24.38 21.02
N ARG A 634 -4.37 25.72 20.86
CA ARG A 634 -5.37 26.57 21.55
C ARG A 634 -6.78 26.48 20.96
N GLY A 635 -6.92 26.11 19.68
CA GLY A 635 -8.20 26.12 18.98
C GLY A 635 -8.94 27.47 19.03
N ASP A 636 -10.21 27.49 18.64
CA ASP A 636 -11.10 28.68 18.72
C ASP A 636 -12.36 28.46 19.59
N GLY A 637 -12.42 27.31 20.26
CA GLY A 637 -13.51 26.95 21.17
C GLY A 637 -14.76 26.36 20.53
N ARG A 638 -14.72 26.03 19.24
CA ARG A 638 -15.76 25.22 18.59
C ARG A 638 -15.92 23.83 19.23
N LEU A 639 -17.11 23.27 19.04
CA LEU A 639 -17.50 21.95 19.52
C LEU A 639 -17.51 20.92 18.37
N TYR A 640 -17.03 19.72 18.66
CA TYR A 640 -17.04 18.59 17.74
C TYR A 640 -17.10 17.28 18.51
N ASP A 641 -17.49 16.21 17.82
CA ASP A 641 -17.49 14.85 18.37
C ASP A 641 -16.27 14.09 17.87
N MET A 642 -15.64 13.32 18.76
CA MET A 642 -14.57 12.37 18.48
C MET A 642 -15.03 10.95 18.83
N GLU A 643 -14.87 10.01 17.91
CA GLU A 643 -15.07 8.58 18.18
C GLU A 643 -13.79 7.95 18.70
N HIS A 644 -13.92 7.04 19.66
CA HIS A 644 -12.81 6.28 20.22
C HIS A 644 -12.99 4.77 20.16
N THR A 645 -11.88 4.03 20.29
CA THR A 645 -11.86 2.56 20.22
C THR A 645 -11.60 1.86 21.55
N TRP A 646 -11.12 2.54 22.58
CA TRP A 646 -10.89 1.91 23.89
C TRP A 646 -12.22 1.65 24.64
N GLN A 647 -12.20 0.71 25.59
CA GLN A 647 -13.35 0.38 26.45
C GLN A 647 -14.67 0.06 25.70
N GLY A 648 -14.57 -0.63 24.55
CA GLY A 648 -15.75 -1.00 23.75
C GLY A 648 -16.21 0.09 22.77
N GLY A 649 -15.49 1.21 22.71
CA GLY A 649 -15.74 2.32 21.81
C GLY A 649 -16.85 3.26 22.26
N GLY A 650 -16.85 4.47 21.72
CA GLY A 650 -17.78 5.52 22.13
C GLY A 650 -17.50 6.86 21.48
N VAL A 651 -18.27 7.88 21.87
CA VAL A 651 -18.14 9.25 21.38
C VAL A 651 -17.86 10.19 22.55
N GLN A 652 -16.86 11.05 22.39
CA GLN A 652 -16.57 12.15 23.30
C GLN A 652 -16.84 13.48 22.60
N ARG A 653 -17.52 14.39 23.28
CA ARG A 653 -17.67 15.78 22.83
C ARG A 653 -16.45 16.58 23.26
N VAL A 654 -15.80 17.24 22.32
CA VAL A 654 -14.54 17.95 22.56
C VAL A 654 -14.70 19.44 22.32
N GLN A 655 -14.05 20.22 23.18
CA GLN A 655 -13.97 21.68 23.11
C GLN A 655 -12.65 22.18 23.71
N THR A 656 -12.03 23.18 23.10
CA THR A 656 -10.96 23.94 23.78
C THR A 656 -11.54 25.16 24.50
N GLN A 657 -11.29 25.33 25.79
CA GLN A 657 -11.75 26.48 26.57
C GLN A 657 -10.56 27.34 27.00
N VAL A 658 -10.68 28.66 27.01
CA VAL A 658 -9.57 29.58 27.29
C VAL A 658 -9.90 30.44 28.50
N GLU A 659 -8.95 30.59 29.42
CA GLU A 659 -9.06 31.39 30.63
C GLU A 659 -7.71 32.08 30.92
N GLY A 660 -7.64 33.39 30.67
CA GLY A 660 -6.38 34.13 30.77
C GLY A 660 -5.30 33.59 29.81
N SER A 661 -4.14 33.23 30.35
CA SER A 661 -3.03 32.58 29.63
C SER A 661 -3.14 31.05 29.55
N SER A 662 -4.13 30.46 30.24
CA SER A 662 -4.38 29.02 30.24
C SER A 662 -5.47 28.65 29.23
N PHE A 663 -5.40 27.43 28.74
CA PHE A 663 -6.42 26.81 27.93
C PHE A 663 -6.56 25.33 28.27
N TYR A 664 -7.75 24.79 28.03
CA TYR A 664 -8.15 23.48 28.49
C TYR A 664 -8.71 22.67 27.34
N HIS A 665 -8.17 21.48 27.11
CA HIS A 665 -8.79 20.50 26.20
C HIS A 665 -9.84 19.72 26.97
N VAL A 666 -11.11 20.08 26.78
CA VAL A 666 -12.24 19.51 27.52
C VAL A 666 -12.90 18.40 26.71
N LYS A 667 -12.94 17.19 27.26
CA LYS A 667 -13.54 15.97 26.69
C LYS A 667 -14.72 15.57 27.57
N ASN A 668 -15.93 15.82 27.09
CA ASN A 668 -17.16 15.82 27.88
C ASN A 668 -17.06 16.78 29.08
N ALA A 669 -16.71 16.27 30.27
CA ALA A 669 -16.47 17.08 31.47
C ALA A 669 -15.02 17.03 31.96
N GLU A 670 -14.24 16.03 31.53
CA GLU A 670 -12.83 15.90 31.90
C GLU A 670 -11.98 16.86 31.10
N TRP A 671 -10.84 17.28 31.63
CA TRP A 671 -10.02 18.30 31.01
C TRP A 671 -8.53 18.13 31.27
N GLU A 672 -7.75 18.61 30.30
CA GLU A 672 -6.29 18.77 30.41
C GLU A 672 -5.95 20.25 30.41
N GLU A 673 -5.17 20.72 31.38
CA GLU A 673 -4.71 22.11 31.45
C GLU A 673 -3.39 22.32 30.72
N LEU A 674 -3.36 23.37 29.93
CA LEU A 674 -2.18 23.89 29.27
C LEU A 674 -2.06 25.41 29.44
N TRP A 675 -0.83 25.92 29.45
CA TRP A 675 -0.54 27.35 29.35
C TRP A 675 0.76 27.54 28.58
N TYR A 676 1.16 28.79 28.34
CA TYR A 676 2.33 29.08 27.53
C TYR A 676 3.07 30.33 28.01
N ASP A 677 4.35 30.39 27.67
CA ASP A 677 5.15 31.62 27.70
C ASP A 677 5.75 31.89 26.30
N HIS A 678 6.86 32.64 26.23
CA HIS A 678 7.52 32.92 24.96
C HIS A 678 8.29 31.71 24.39
N SER A 679 8.60 30.71 25.20
CA SER A 679 9.45 29.57 24.86
C SER A 679 8.70 28.25 24.81
N PHE A 680 7.78 27.99 25.74
CA PHE A 680 7.19 26.68 25.96
C PHE A 680 5.67 26.73 26.04
N ILE A 681 5.06 25.61 25.69
CA ILE A 681 3.71 25.24 26.10
C ILE A 681 3.87 24.22 27.23
N TYR A 682 3.25 24.50 28.37
CA TYR A 682 3.30 23.70 29.57
C TYR A 682 2.02 22.87 29.71
N ARG A 683 2.13 21.76 30.44
CA ARG A 683 0.99 20.91 30.83
C ARG A 683 1.00 20.76 32.35
N GLY A 684 -0.17 20.89 32.97
CA GLY A 684 -0.35 20.82 34.42
C GLY A 684 -1.18 19.62 34.83
N THR A 685 -2.43 19.88 35.20
CA THR A 685 -3.40 18.88 35.61
C THR A 685 -4.05 18.21 34.42
N ASP A 686 -4.28 16.90 34.54
CA ASP A 686 -5.09 16.11 33.61
C ASP A 686 -6.09 15.25 34.39
N THR A 687 -7.38 15.54 34.19
CA THR A 687 -8.46 14.80 34.82
C THR A 687 -9.01 13.68 33.95
N SER A 688 -8.41 13.39 32.79
CA SER A 688 -8.87 12.36 31.84
C SER A 688 -8.09 11.02 31.79
N PRO A 689 -7.29 10.58 32.80
CA PRO A 689 -6.62 9.28 32.73
C PRO A 689 -7.57 8.08 32.91
N GLY A 690 -8.86 8.32 33.25
CA GLY A 690 -9.85 7.29 33.54
C GLY A 690 -9.75 6.72 34.96
N ASN A 691 -10.51 5.65 35.24
CA ASN A 691 -10.50 4.89 36.50
C ASN A 691 -10.74 5.71 37.79
N GLY A 692 -11.36 6.90 37.69
CA GLY A 692 -11.56 7.79 38.82
C GLY A 692 -10.26 8.41 39.35
N GLU A 693 -9.25 8.53 38.49
CA GLU A 693 -7.95 9.13 38.79
C GLU A 693 -7.80 10.50 38.12
N VAL A 694 -6.89 11.30 38.65
CA VAL A 694 -6.42 12.58 38.09
C VAL A 694 -4.92 12.62 38.33
N TYR A 695 -4.15 13.21 37.43
CA TYR A 695 -2.74 13.45 37.68
C TYR A 695 -2.37 14.92 37.54
N THR A 696 -1.36 15.32 38.31
CA THR A 696 -0.72 16.62 38.19
C THR A 696 0.74 16.42 37.81
N LEU A 697 1.24 17.25 36.90
CA LEU A 697 2.64 17.28 36.53
C LEU A 697 3.39 18.32 37.36
N THR A 698 4.59 17.96 37.81
CA THR A 698 5.53 18.88 38.45
C THR A 698 6.92 18.69 37.88
N GLU A 699 7.69 19.76 37.78
CA GLU A 699 9.07 19.74 37.32
C GLU A 699 9.91 20.65 38.22
N GLN A 700 11.02 20.12 38.75
CA GLN A 700 11.88 20.85 39.70
C GLN A 700 11.13 21.42 40.92
N GLY A 701 10.10 20.70 41.40
CA GLY A 701 9.30 21.13 42.55
C GLY A 701 8.29 22.25 42.25
N GLN A 702 8.18 22.71 41.00
CA GLN A 702 7.18 23.67 40.56
C GLN A 702 5.97 22.95 39.94
N TYR A 703 4.81 23.59 40.02
CA TYR A 703 3.61 23.12 39.34
C TYR A 703 3.78 23.23 37.82
N GLY A 704 3.39 22.17 37.12
CA GLY A 704 3.54 22.07 35.68
C GLY A 704 4.89 21.53 35.23
N SER A 705 4.93 21.19 33.95
CA SER A 705 6.15 20.80 33.25
C SER A 705 6.07 21.29 31.82
N ALA A 706 7.20 21.68 31.24
CA ALA A 706 7.27 22.02 29.84
C ALA A 706 6.87 20.78 29.02
N TRP A 707 5.80 20.91 28.22
CA TRP A 707 5.30 19.83 27.37
C TRP A 707 6.03 19.82 26.04
N ILE A 708 6.06 20.97 25.36
CA ILE A 708 6.79 21.20 24.10
C ILE A 708 7.32 22.63 24.02
N PRO A 709 8.35 22.89 23.20
CA PRO A 709 8.65 24.24 22.75
C PRO A 709 7.41 24.82 22.05
N ARG A 710 7.10 26.09 22.29
CA ARG A 710 6.04 26.78 21.56
C ARG A 710 6.36 26.86 20.07
N TYR A 711 7.64 27.06 19.76
CA TYR A 711 8.17 27.16 18.42
C TYR A 711 8.91 25.88 18.08
N MET A 712 8.27 24.99 17.31
CA MET A 712 8.85 23.69 16.97
C MET A 712 9.27 23.63 15.51
N THR A 713 10.42 22.99 15.29
CA THR A 713 10.86 22.55 13.96
C THR A 713 10.54 21.07 13.82
N ARG A 714 10.09 20.64 12.64
CA ARG A 714 9.79 19.23 12.38
C ARG A 714 11.04 18.38 12.54
N GLY A 715 10.89 17.11 12.93
CA GLY A 715 12.06 16.23 13.05
C GLY A 715 12.72 16.26 14.42
N VAL A 716 12.59 17.37 15.13
CA VAL A 716 13.38 17.71 16.32
C VAL A 716 12.73 17.18 17.60
N PRO A 717 13.37 16.22 18.32
CA PRO A 717 12.87 15.77 19.62
C PRO A 717 13.15 16.76 20.76
N PHE A 718 12.13 16.98 21.59
CA PHE A 718 12.18 17.68 22.86
C PHE A 718 12.07 16.69 24.01
N ARG A 719 13.09 16.59 24.86
CA ARG A 719 13.05 15.76 26.08
C ARG A 719 12.44 16.53 27.23
N ARG A 720 11.64 15.84 28.03
CA ARG A 720 11.13 16.33 29.31
C ARG A 720 11.19 15.24 30.37
N MET A 721 11.23 15.63 31.63
CA MET A 721 11.30 14.70 32.76
C MET A 721 10.34 15.15 33.89
N PRO A 722 9.02 15.21 33.62
CA PRO A 722 8.05 15.49 34.66
C PRO A 722 8.04 14.43 35.75
N VAL A 723 7.77 14.86 36.97
CA VAL A 723 7.22 14.01 38.03
C VAL A 723 5.70 14.01 37.88
N VAL A 724 5.14 12.82 37.67
CA VAL A 724 3.70 12.57 37.52
C VAL A 724 3.15 12.13 38.86
N VAL A 725 2.16 12.85 39.38
CA VAL A 725 1.53 12.57 40.68
C VAL A 725 0.07 12.23 40.46
N TYR A 726 -0.29 10.95 40.61
CA TYR A 726 -1.66 10.48 40.50
C TYR A 726 -2.38 10.54 41.85
N ARG A 727 -3.61 11.04 41.81
CA ARG A 727 -4.53 11.14 42.94
C ARG A 727 -5.88 10.59 42.56
N ARG A 728 -6.64 10.17 43.57
CA ARG A 728 -8.02 9.72 43.38
C ARG A 728 -8.96 10.92 43.30
N LYS A 729 -9.81 10.98 42.27
CA LYS A 729 -10.76 12.09 42.04
C LYS A 729 -11.68 12.37 43.23
N ARG A 730 -12.14 11.33 43.94
CA ARG A 730 -13.17 11.49 44.99
C ARG A 730 -12.69 12.19 46.26
N ASP A 731 -11.41 12.05 46.61
CA ASP A 731 -10.90 12.41 47.94
C ASP A 731 -9.48 13.01 47.93
N GLY A 732 -8.81 13.09 46.77
CA GLY A 732 -7.45 13.62 46.65
C GLY A 732 -6.36 12.69 47.18
N ALA A 733 -6.71 11.47 47.59
CA ALA A 733 -5.73 10.53 48.15
C ALA A 733 -4.62 10.25 47.12
N LEU A 734 -3.36 10.32 47.56
CA LEU A 734 -2.21 9.97 46.74
C LEU A 734 -2.32 8.49 46.33
N LEU A 735 -2.20 8.22 45.02
CA LEU A 735 -2.19 6.86 44.48
C LEU A 735 -0.78 6.42 44.13
N ARG A 736 -0.07 7.23 43.33
CA ARG A 736 1.30 6.93 42.90
C ARG A 736 2.02 8.19 42.44
N THR A 737 3.34 8.17 42.55
CA THR A 737 4.22 9.22 42.02
C THR A 737 5.39 8.55 41.31
N TYR A 738 5.71 8.99 40.11
CA TYR A 738 6.89 8.54 39.38
C TYR A 738 7.40 9.62 38.44
N THR A 739 8.67 9.54 38.08
CA THR A 739 9.27 10.38 37.04
C THR A 739 9.07 9.71 35.69
N HIS A 740 8.61 10.46 34.69
CA HIS A 740 8.43 9.96 33.33
C HIS A 740 9.31 10.75 32.36
N VAL A 741 10.41 10.15 31.91
CA VAL A 741 11.23 10.76 30.86
C VAL A 741 10.57 10.48 29.52
N THR A 742 10.13 11.53 28.84
CA THR A 742 9.48 11.42 27.53
C THR A 742 10.14 12.35 26.53
N TRP A 743 10.01 11.98 25.26
CA TRP A 743 10.48 12.77 24.13
C TRP A 743 9.31 13.10 23.23
N ILE A 744 9.21 14.37 22.81
CA ILE A 744 8.11 14.84 21.98
C ILE A 744 8.68 15.44 20.70
N LYS A 745 8.16 15.04 19.55
CA LYS A 745 8.60 15.49 18.24
C LYS A 745 7.42 15.99 17.42
N LEU A 746 7.61 17.08 16.70
CA LEU A 746 6.73 17.44 15.59
C LEU A 746 7.09 16.56 14.40
N GLU A 747 6.27 15.54 14.13
CA GLU A 747 6.49 14.61 13.01
C GLU A 747 6.09 15.26 11.69
N SER A 748 4.93 15.92 11.64
CA SER A 748 4.43 16.54 10.42
C SER A 748 3.48 17.70 10.72
N VAL A 749 3.30 18.61 9.75
CA VAL A 749 2.17 19.55 9.72
C VAL A 749 1.54 19.46 8.34
N LEU A 750 0.38 18.82 8.28
CA LEU A 750 -0.35 18.54 7.06
C LEU A 750 -1.21 19.74 6.67
N ARG A 751 -1.17 20.13 5.40
CA ARG A 751 -2.08 21.15 4.87
C ARG A 751 -3.53 20.71 4.93
N LYS A 752 -3.76 19.41 4.77
CA LYS A 752 -5.06 18.78 4.80
C LYS A 752 -4.93 17.32 5.20
N ILE A 753 -5.88 16.82 5.97
CA ILE A 753 -6.00 15.39 6.28
C ILE A 753 -7.48 14.99 6.17
N LYS A 754 -7.72 13.81 5.61
CA LYS A 754 -9.04 13.18 5.57
C LYS A 754 -9.12 12.09 6.63
N PHE A 755 -10.06 12.21 7.55
CA PHE A 755 -10.32 11.21 8.58
C PHE A 755 -11.23 10.10 8.04
N THR A 756 -11.30 8.95 8.74
CA THR A 756 -12.11 7.81 8.25
C THR A 756 -13.62 8.12 8.25
N SER A 757 -14.04 9.16 8.97
CA SER A 757 -15.39 9.73 8.93
C SER A 757 -15.72 10.42 7.61
N GLY A 758 -14.73 10.66 6.74
CA GLY A 758 -14.84 11.46 5.53
C GLY A 758 -14.65 12.96 5.77
N LEU A 759 -14.53 13.40 7.03
CA LEU A 759 -14.22 14.79 7.35
C LEU A 759 -12.80 15.14 6.91
N GLU A 760 -12.66 16.34 6.37
CA GLU A 760 -11.38 16.89 5.95
C GLU A 760 -11.08 18.14 6.76
N LEU A 761 -9.93 18.15 7.43
CA LEU A 761 -9.43 19.31 8.16
C LEU A 761 -8.17 19.84 7.51
N ALA A 762 -8.02 21.17 7.53
CA ALA A 762 -6.81 21.85 7.10
C ALA A 762 -5.90 22.17 8.28
N ASP A 763 -4.61 22.41 7.99
CA ASP A 763 -3.57 22.82 8.96
C ASP A 763 -3.53 21.94 10.21
N VAL A 764 -3.13 20.67 10.06
CA VAL A 764 -3.09 19.68 11.14
C VAL A 764 -1.65 19.33 11.50
N ALA A 765 -1.23 19.68 12.72
CA ALA A 765 0.06 19.30 13.27
C ALA A 765 0.01 17.94 13.97
N ILE A 766 0.99 17.08 13.71
CA ILE A 766 1.13 15.75 14.30
C ILE A 766 2.33 15.75 15.25
N LEU A 767 2.04 15.63 16.55
CA LEU A 767 3.04 15.46 17.61
C LEU A 767 3.12 14.00 17.99
N ALA A 768 4.33 13.46 18.14
CA ALA A 768 4.56 12.09 18.59
C ALA A 768 5.35 12.07 19.89
N ALA A 769 4.93 11.22 20.83
CA ALA A 769 5.56 11.02 22.12
C ALA A 769 6.26 9.65 22.17
N TYR A 770 7.51 9.64 22.62
CA TYR A 770 8.38 8.47 22.67
C TYR A 770 8.86 8.21 24.09
N GLU A 771 9.05 6.93 24.41
CA GLU A 771 9.73 6.51 25.62
C GLU A 771 11.23 6.83 25.55
N ASN A 772 11.86 6.90 26.72
CA ASN A 772 13.30 7.14 26.82
C ASN A 772 14.09 5.83 26.85
N VAL A 773 14.96 5.63 25.86
CA VAL A 773 15.90 4.49 25.77
C VAL A 773 17.32 5.05 25.78
N GLY A 774 18.05 4.84 26.88
CA GLY A 774 19.46 5.27 26.96
C GLY A 774 19.68 6.77 26.74
N ASN A 775 18.76 7.62 27.22
CA ASN A 775 18.79 9.07 26.99
C ASN A 775 18.58 9.51 25.53
N GLN A 776 17.87 8.68 24.76
CA GLN A 776 17.39 8.96 23.40
C GLN A 776 15.89 8.60 23.30
N PRO A 777 15.14 9.17 22.35
CA PRO A 777 13.79 8.68 22.04
C PRO A 777 13.85 7.25 21.51
N ASP A 778 12.89 6.41 21.91
CA ASP A 778 12.65 5.11 21.28
C ASP A 778 12.41 5.27 19.76
N SER A 779 12.69 4.21 19.02
CA SER A 779 12.41 4.03 17.60
C SER A 779 10.93 4.19 17.23
N LYS A 780 10.00 3.91 18.15
CA LYS A 780 8.56 4.00 17.92
C LYS A 780 7.91 4.90 18.98
N PRO A 781 7.01 5.81 18.57
CA PRO A 781 6.25 6.57 19.54
C PRO A 781 5.21 5.65 20.20
N PHE A 782 5.00 5.84 21.49
CA PHE A 782 3.91 5.17 22.21
C PHE A 782 2.56 5.85 21.95
N GLU A 783 2.57 7.12 21.54
CA GLU A 783 1.38 7.91 21.25
C GLU A 783 1.63 9.00 20.20
N ARG A 784 0.59 9.31 19.40
CA ARG A 784 0.53 10.42 18.45
C ARG A 784 -0.70 11.27 18.71
N TYR A 785 -0.54 12.59 18.60
CA TYR A 785 -1.60 13.59 18.76
C TYR A 785 -1.72 14.44 17.51
N PHE A 786 -2.95 14.67 17.06
CA PHE A 786 -3.28 15.47 15.89
C PHE A 786 -3.98 16.74 16.35
N TYR A 787 -3.36 17.88 16.10
CA TYR A 787 -3.88 19.20 16.45
C TYR A 787 -4.22 19.97 15.20
N ALA A 788 -5.49 20.26 14.96
CA ALA A 788 -5.91 21.08 13.83
C ALA A 788 -6.06 22.53 14.25
N ARG A 789 -5.58 23.45 13.41
CA ARG A 789 -5.79 24.89 13.60
C ARG A 789 -7.28 25.16 13.75
N HIS A 790 -7.64 26.04 14.69
CA HIS A 790 -9.02 26.34 15.09
C HIS A 790 -9.74 25.25 15.92
N TYR A 791 -9.27 24.01 15.97
CA TYR A 791 -9.96 22.95 16.72
C TYR A 791 -9.28 22.61 18.06
N GLY A 792 -7.95 22.59 18.10
CA GLY A 792 -7.23 21.89 19.17
C GLY A 792 -7.03 20.41 18.81
N LEU A 793 -7.13 19.52 19.81
CA LEU A 793 -6.91 18.08 19.66
C LEU A 793 -8.04 17.39 18.87
N VAL A 794 -7.80 17.00 17.62
CA VAL A 794 -8.81 16.39 16.74
C VAL A 794 -8.67 14.87 16.58
N ALA A 795 -7.50 14.32 16.90
CA ALA A 795 -7.28 12.88 16.94
C ALA A 795 -6.09 12.55 17.84
N TRP A 796 -6.05 11.33 18.34
CA TRP A 796 -4.87 10.75 18.95
C TRP A 796 -4.86 9.23 18.78
N GLY A 797 -3.69 8.60 18.87
CA GLY A 797 -3.58 7.15 18.79
C GLY A 797 -2.31 6.62 19.44
N GLY A 798 -2.43 5.50 20.14
CA GLY A 798 -1.35 4.83 20.84
C GLY A 798 -1.70 3.40 21.21
N VAL A 799 -0.93 2.81 22.13
CA VAL A 799 -1.11 1.42 22.55
C VAL A 799 -2.49 1.15 23.17
N LEU A 800 -3.10 2.16 23.79
CA LEU A 800 -4.41 2.05 24.45
C LEU A 800 -5.61 2.12 23.49
N GLY A 801 -5.39 2.54 22.25
CA GLY A 801 -6.43 2.75 21.25
C GLY A 801 -6.24 4.03 20.45
N ARG A 802 -7.30 4.45 19.77
CA ARG A 802 -7.32 5.68 18.97
C ARG A 802 -8.62 6.45 19.17
N ALA A 803 -8.56 7.75 18.98
CA ALA A 803 -9.72 8.60 18.77
C ALA A 803 -9.53 9.55 17.59
N GLN A 804 -10.61 9.91 16.92
CA GLN A 804 -10.59 10.86 15.80
C GLN A 804 -11.91 11.61 15.66
N ILE A 805 -11.84 12.81 15.10
CA ILE A 805 -13.00 13.65 14.80
C ILE A 805 -13.94 12.98 13.79
N THR A 806 -15.24 13.01 14.10
CA THR A 806 -16.29 12.44 13.24
C THR A 806 -17.36 13.44 12.85
N ARG A 807 -17.54 14.52 13.63
CA ARG A 807 -18.61 15.49 13.36
C ARG A 807 -18.31 16.88 13.93
N ASN A 808 -18.55 17.91 13.12
CA ASN A 808 -18.65 19.30 13.60
C ASN A 808 -20.04 19.58 14.17
N LEU A 809 -20.11 20.23 15.33
CA LEU A 809 -21.39 20.64 15.92
C LEU A 809 -21.77 22.05 15.48
N PRO A 810 -23.08 22.33 15.31
CA PRO A 810 -23.54 23.61 14.84
C PRO A 810 -23.26 24.74 15.86
N PRO A 811 -23.06 25.98 15.41
CA PRO A 811 -22.99 27.15 16.29
C PRO A 811 -24.21 27.24 17.20
N GLY A 812 -24.00 27.65 18.46
CA GLY A 812 -25.06 27.74 19.48
C GLY A 812 -25.30 26.46 20.29
N THR A 813 -24.59 25.37 19.98
CA THR A 813 -24.54 24.19 20.86
C THR A 813 -23.98 24.58 22.23
N PRO A 814 -24.58 24.16 23.37
CA PRO A 814 -24.05 24.48 24.69
C PRO A 814 -22.61 23.96 24.88
N ASN A 815 -21.77 24.81 25.47
CA ASN A 815 -20.38 24.48 25.80
C ASN A 815 -20.30 23.31 26.79
N ASN A 816 -19.18 22.58 26.72
CA ASN A 816 -18.84 21.60 27.74
C ASN A 816 -18.69 22.29 29.10
N VAL A 817 -19.05 21.59 30.18
CA VAL A 817 -18.84 22.07 31.56
C VAL A 817 -17.72 21.26 32.17
N ARG A 818 -16.61 21.92 32.50
CA ARG A 818 -15.46 21.28 33.18
C ARG A 818 -15.90 20.75 34.54
N GLU A 819 -15.48 19.53 34.87
CA GLU A 819 -15.65 19.00 36.21
C GLU A 819 -14.80 19.80 37.22
N THR A 820 -15.29 19.91 38.44
CA THR A 820 -14.61 20.57 39.56
C THR A 820 -14.26 19.53 40.61
N LEU A 821 -13.01 19.55 41.08
CA LEU A 821 -12.53 18.70 42.15
C LEU A 821 -12.26 19.59 43.36
N HIS A 822 -13.11 19.53 44.39
CA HIS A 822 -13.07 20.47 45.53
C HIS A 822 -11.76 20.48 46.34
N TRP A 823 -10.94 19.44 46.22
CA TRP A 823 -9.65 19.35 46.89
C TRP A 823 -8.48 19.79 46.00
N LEU A 824 -8.74 20.05 44.71
CA LEU A 824 -7.78 20.50 43.72
C LEU A 824 -8.11 21.97 43.39
N GLU A 825 -7.64 22.87 44.24
CA GLU A 825 -7.66 24.32 44.03
C GLU A 825 -6.23 24.85 43.83
#